data_AF-A0A8C7X5H9-F1
#
_entry.id   AF-A0A8C7X5H9-F1
#
_cell.length_a   1.000
_cell.length_b   1.000
_cell.length_c   1.000
_cell.angle_alpha   90.00
_cell.angle_beta   90.00
_cell.angle_gamma   90.00
#
_symmetry.space_group_name_H-M   'P 1'
#
loop_
_entity.id
_entity.type
_entity.pdbx_description
1 polymer ?
#
loop_
_entity_poly.entity_id
_entity_poly.type
_entity_poly.pdbx_seq_one_letter_code
_entity_poly.pdbx_strand_id
1 'polypeptide(L)'
;MIDPENASGANVDEMLNSVTSSILNVLDAIAPMKVKLRKHRQKAPWRNDDLVRAQKQQCRRAERKWRKSKLQVHYEMYKGEMYAYNQILCRTREKYFSEIIGSCSSNSRILFTTVNRLTNPPTQLPIELVCTPKCNEFAVFFNDKVQGIKKAINSTTHITIEQPPTHSKLTHFVPVTDQTVQETITRLSSSTCCLDVLPTRFLKSVLNSVLPSITQIVNMSLQSGIFPEALKTAVIKRLLKKSGLDPTVINNYRPISNLPFLGKVLEKVVYQQLTDFLLLNNSFDVFQSGFRPHHSTETALIKVTNDIRLNTDDGKVSVLILLDLSAAFDTVDHGILLHRLQDWVGISGSALSWLKSYLEDRKYFVEIGSCVSDYMALTCGVPQGSILGPLLFNLYMLPLGQLIRSNNISYHNYADDTQIYVSLTAGEYGPVDSLNHCLQQISAWMQNNFLQPNSNKTEVIIFGPQKQRESVSSYLHSLSLKPSDQVRNLGVIMDSDLNFNSHIKSVTSAAFYHLKNIAKIKNIVSKPDLEILLHAFVSSRLDYCNGLLTGLSKPAVKQLQSIQNAAAGVLTRTRKYDHISPVLRSLHWLPVPQRIDFKAALLVSKSLHGRAPKSISDMLVPYEPSRTLRTSGTGLLLIPRVRTKQGESAFQYSAAKIWNSLPEGVRQASTVFMFKSRLKHFCLAVYMTERSYLHFSFLSFLYF
;
A
#
# COMPACT_ATOMS: atom_id res chain seq x y z
N MET A 1 -3.60 -23.88 33.15
CA MET A 1 -3.34 -22.74 34.05
C MET A 1 -2.02 -23.02 34.72
N ILE A 2 -1.01 -22.18 34.52
CA ILE A 2 0.32 -22.31 35.15
C ILE A 2 0.31 -21.41 36.40
N ASP A 3 0.85 -21.92 37.51
CA ASP A 3 0.95 -21.22 38.79
C ASP A 3 1.79 -19.93 38.67
N PRO A 4 1.33 -18.77 39.20
CA PRO A 4 2.02 -17.49 39.06
C PRO A 4 3.38 -17.41 39.77
N GLU A 5 3.66 -18.29 40.73
CA GLU A 5 4.85 -18.20 41.60
C GLU A 5 6.11 -18.88 41.03
N ASN A 6 6.01 -19.65 39.94
CA ASN A 6 7.17 -20.31 39.29
C ASN A 6 7.84 -19.49 38.17
N ALA A 7 7.42 -18.24 37.94
CA ALA A 7 7.82 -17.44 36.79
C ALA A 7 9.12 -16.62 36.97
N SER A 8 9.76 -16.64 38.15
CA SER A 8 10.92 -15.78 38.46
C SER A 8 12.26 -16.27 37.90
N GLY A 9 12.29 -17.39 37.17
CA GLY A 9 13.52 -17.94 36.56
C GLY A 9 13.35 -18.53 35.16
N ALA A 10 12.18 -18.40 34.53
CA ALA A 10 11.90 -19.02 33.23
C ALA A 10 12.37 -18.15 32.05
N ASN A 11 13.10 -18.75 31.11
CA ASN A 11 13.48 -18.11 29.85
C ASN A 11 12.23 -17.89 28.97
N VAL A 12 12.18 -16.79 28.20
CA VAL A 12 11.05 -16.49 27.27
C VAL A 12 10.75 -17.66 26.32
N ASP A 13 11.79 -18.39 25.89
CA ASP A 13 11.66 -19.56 25.03
C ASP A 13 11.00 -20.75 25.76
N GLU A 14 11.34 -20.98 27.02
CA GLU A 14 10.73 -22.03 27.86
C GLU A 14 9.25 -21.73 28.09
N MET A 15 8.90 -20.46 28.35
CA MET A 15 7.51 -20.03 28.49
C MET A 15 6.72 -20.26 27.20
N LEU A 16 7.28 -19.87 26.06
CA LEU A 16 6.63 -20.05 24.76
C LEU A 16 6.44 -21.54 24.43
N ASN A 17 7.45 -22.37 24.69
CA ASN A 17 7.39 -23.81 24.48
C ASN A 17 6.34 -24.46 25.39
N SER A 18 6.31 -24.10 26.68
CA SER A 18 5.32 -24.61 27.64
C SER A 18 3.88 -24.29 27.23
N VAL A 19 3.62 -23.05 26.80
CA VAL A 19 2.29 -22.64 26.31
C VAL A 19 1.94 -23.37 25.01
N THR A 20 2.89 -23.49 24.09
CA THR A 20 2.70 -24.21 22.82
C THR A 20 2.37 -25.68 23.04
N SER A 21 3.14 -26.38 23.87
CA SER A 21 2.91 -27.78 24.24
C SER A 21 1.55 -27.96 24.92
N SER A 22 1.19 -27.04 25.83
CA SER A 22 -0.13 -27.08 26.49
C SER A 22 -1.28 -26.97 25.49
N ILE A 23 -1.18 -26.07 24.50
CA ILE A 23 -2.19 -25.93 23.45
C ILE A 23 -2.26 -27.20 22.59
N LEU A 24 -1.12 -27.73 22.16
CA LEU A 24 -1.06 -28.95 21.34
C LEU A 24 -1.64 -30.15 22.08
N ASN A 25 -1.30 -30.35 23.36
CA ASN A 25 -1.86 -31.44 24.18
C ASN A 25 -3.39 -31.37 24.27
N VAL A 26 -3.96 -30.17 24.41
CA VAL A 26 -5.42 -29.97 24.42
C VAL A 26 -6.02 -30.27 23.05
N LEU A 27 -5.37 -29.85 21.96
CA LEU A 27 -5.84 -30.15 20.60
C LEU A 27 -5.79 -31.66 20.30
N ASP A 28 -4.72 -32.35 20.69
CA ASP A 28 -4.58 -33.78 20.45
C ASP A 28 -5.62 -34.58 21.24
N ALA A 29 -5.99 -34.11 22.44
CA ALA A 29 -7.05 -34.72 23.24
C ALA A 29 -8.47 -34.50 22.66
N ILE A 30 -8.77 -33.30 22.15
CA ILE A 30 -10.14 -32.91 21.76
C ILE A 30 -10.39 -33.07 20.24
N ALA A 31 -9.38 -32.82 19.41
CA ALA A 31 -9.49 -32.72 17.96
C ALA A 31 -8.21 -33.23 17.23
N PRO A 32 -7.90 -34.54 17.32
CA PRO A 32 -6.67 -35.10 16.75
C PRO A 32 -6.63 -34.93 15.23
N MET A 33 -5.44 -34.59 14.73
CA MET A 33 -5.19 -34.37 13.30
C MET A 33 -5.41 -35.65 12.49
N LYS A 34 -6.25 -35.57 11.43
CA LYS A 34 -6.54 -36.68 10.51
C LYS A 34 -6.31 -36.26 9.06
N VAL A 35 -5.44 -36.97 8.35
CA VAL A 35 -5.19 -36.74 6.91
C VAL A 35 -6.20 -37.52 6.08
N LYS A 36 -6.91 -36.84 5.16
CA LYS A 36 -7.84 -37.49 4.21
C LYS A 36 -7.49 -37.13 2.77
N LEU A 37 -7.23 -38.14 1.93
CA LEU A 37 -7.07 -37.99 0.48
C LEU A 37 -8.42 -37.64 -0.17
N ARG A 38 -8.57 -36.40 -0.67
CA ARG A 38 -9.78 -35.98 -1.40
C ARG A 38 -9.58 -36.15 -2.92
N LYS A 39 -10.41 -36.97 -3.56
CA LYS A 39 -10.51 -37.03 -5.04
C LYS A 39 -11.07 -35.70 -5.55
N HIS A 40 -10.25 -34.92 -6.25
CA HIS A 40 -10.58 -33.57 -6.71
C HIS A 40 -11.63 -33.58 -7.83
N ARG A 41 -12.92 -33.45 -7.47
CA ARG A 41 -13.92 -32.75 -8.30
C ARG A 41 -14.51 -31.65 -7.44
N GLN A 42 -13.86 -30.48 -7.42
CA GLN A 42 -14.44 -29.29 -6.82
C GLN A 42 -15.68 -28.90 -7.64
N LYS A 43 -16.85 -29.39 -7.22
CA LYS A 43 -18.11 -28.80 -7.70
C LYS A 43 -18.19 -27.39 -7.13
N ALA A 44 -18.67 -26.46 -7.94
CA ALA A 44 -18.89 -25.09 -7.50
C ALA A 44 -19.72 -25.08 -6.20
N PRO A 45 -19.30 -24.37 -5.14
CA PRO A 45 -19.90 -24.49 -3.80
C PRO A 45 -21.42 -24.27 -3.79
N TRP A 46 -21.92 -23.30 -4.56
CA TRP A 46 -23.34 -23.00 -4.68
C TRP A 46 -24.18 -24.13 -5.30
N ARG A 47 -23.57 -25.12 -5.95
CA ARG A 47 -24.28 -26.32 -6.45
C ARG A 47 -24.52 -27.37 -5.37
N ASN A 48 -23.86 -27.24 -4.22
CA ASN A 48 -24.06 -28.10 -3.06
C ASN A 48 -25.15 -27.57 -2.13
N ASP A 49 -25.76 -26.44 -2.43
CA ASP A 49 -26.92 -25.94 -1.69
C ASP A 49 -28.10 -26.92 -1.80
N ASP A 50 -28.83 -27.12 -0.69
CA ASP A 50 -29.93 -28.09 -0.62
C ASP A 50 -31.10 -27.69 -1.53
N LEU A 51 -31.38 -26.40 -1.69
CA LEU A 51 -32.44 -25.90 -2.57
C LEU A 51 -32.10 -26.14 -4.03
N VAL A 52 -30.85 -25.88 -4.43
CA VAL A 52 -30.37 -26.16 -5.79
C VAL A 52 -30.42 -27.66 -6.09
N ARG A 53 -30.06 -28.50 -5.11
CA ARG A 53 -30.13 -29.96 -5.25
C ARG A 53 -31.57 -30.46 -5.39
N ALA A 54 -32.48 -29.97 -4.56
CA ALA A 54 -33.89 -30.32 -4.59
C ALA A 54 -34.55 -29.94 -5.94
N GLN A 55 -34.36 -28.68 -6.39
CA GLN A 55 -34.94 -28.23 -7.67
C GLN A 55 -34.37 -28.99 -8.87
N LYS A 56 -33.07 -29.32 -8.83
CA LYS A 56 -32.45 -30.15 -9.88
C LYS A 56 -33.12 -31.52 -9.97
N GLN A 57 -33.46 -32.13 -8.84
CA GLN A 57 -34.16 -33.41 -8.83
C GLN A 57 -35.55 -33.29 -9.44
N GLN A 58 -36.31 -32.24 -9.11
CA GLN A 58 -37.63 -31.95 -9.70
C GLN A 58 -37.54 -31.77 -11.22
N CYS A 59 -36.61 -30.94 -11.70
CA CYS A 59 -36.35 -30.75 -13.12
C CYS A 59 -36.04 -32.08 -13.85
N ARG A 60 -35.22 -32.95 -13.25
CA ARG A 60 -34.94 -34.30 -13.81
C ARG A 60 -36.14 -35.25 -13.76
N ARG A 61 -37.06 -35.09 -12.80
CA ARG A 61 -38.33 -35.85 -12.78
C ARG A 61 -39.25 -35.40 -13.92
N ALA A 62 -39.42 -34.09 -14.10
CA ALA A 62 -40.21 -33.52 -15.19
C ALA A 62 -39.63 -33.89 -16.57
N GLU A 63 -38.30 -33.81 -16.74
CA GLU A 63 -37.63 -34.22 -17.97
C GLU A 63 -37.91 -35.70 -18.31
N ARG A 64 -37.80 -36.60 -17.34
CA ARG A 64 -38.08 -38.03 -17.53
C ARG A 64 -39.56 -38.27 -17.89
N LYS A 65 -40.48 -37.57 -17.24
CA LYS A 65 -41.92 -37.66 -17.53
C LYS A 65 -42.23 -37.22 -18.97
N TRP A 66 -41.65 -36.10 -19.42
CA TRP A 66 -41.78 -35.64 -20.80
C TRP A 66 -41.13 -36.62 -21.79
N ARG A 67 -39.90 -37.10 -21.53
CA ARG A 67 -39.24 -38.07 -22.42
C ARG A 67 -40.05 -39.35 -22.62
N LYS A 68 -40.77 -39.80 -21.57
CA LYS A 68 -41.64 -40.99 -21.62
C LYS A 68 -42.96 -40.73 -22.36
N SER A 69 -43.60 -39.60 -22.11
CA SER A 69 -44.97 -39.33 -22.59
C SER A 69 -45.05 -38.53 -23.89
N LYS A 70 -44.02 -37.74 -24.21
CA LYS A 70 -43.93 -36.81 -25.35
C LYS A 70 -45.08 -35.78 -25.47
N LEU A 71 -45.93 -35.66 -24.44
CA LEU A 71 -47.03 -34.68 -24.41
C LEU A 71 -46.53 -33.25 -24.21
N GLN A 72 -47.20 -32.30 -24.87
CA GLN A 72 -46.90 -30.87 -24.80
C GLN A 72 -47.01 -30.31 -23.38
N VAL A 73 -48.04 -30.72 -22.61
CA VAL A 73 -48.23 -30.30 -21.21
C VAL A 73 -47.02 -30.68 -20.34
N HIS A 74 -46.46 -31.87 -20.55
CA HIS A 74 -45.27 -32.31 -19.80
C HIS A 74 -43.99 -31.58 -20.25
N TYR A 75 -43.92 -31.14 -21.50
CA TYR A 75 -42.84 -30.28 -21.98
C TYR A 75 -42.89 -28.91 -21.31
N GLU A 76 -44.08 -28.31 -21.20
CA GLU A 76 -44.27 -27.02 -20.52
C GLU A 76 -43.92 -27.10 -19.03
N MET A 77 -44.32 -28.17 -18.35
CA MET A 77 -43.88 -28.46 -16.97
C MET A 77 -42.36 -28.53 -16.87
N TYR A 78 -41.69 -29.28 -17.75
CA TYR A 78 -40.22 -29.35 -17.78
C TYR A 78 -39.58 -27.98 -18.01
N LYS A 79 -40.13 -27.17 -18.92
CA LYS A 79 -39.64 -25.81 -19.20
C LYS A 79 -39.80 -24.90 -17.97
N GLY A 80 -40.93 -24.96 -17.27
CA GLY A 80 -41.16 -24.23 -16.02
C GLY A 80 -40.18 -24.63 -14.92
N GLU A 81 -39.97 -25.92 -14.73
CA GLU A 81 -39.00 -26.47 -13.76
C GLU A 81 -37.56 -26.10 -14.10
N MET A 82 -37.21 -26.08 -15.38
CA MET A 82 -35.90 -25.63 -15.85
C MET A 82 -35.68 -24.14 -15.58
N TYR A 83 -36.71 -23.32 -15.77
CA TYR A 83 -36.67 -21.89 -15.44
C TYR A 83 -36.51 -21.66 -13.94
N ALA A 84 -37.29 -22.34 -13.10
CA ALA A 84 -37.18 -22.28 -11.64
C ALA A 84 -35.78 -22.74 -11.15
N TYR A 85 -35.26 -23.84 -11.70
CA TYR A 85 -33.90 -24.30 -11.41
C TYR A 85 -32.85 -23.25 -11.76
N ASN A 86 -32.94 -22.62 -12.94
CA ASN A 86 -32.01 -21.56 -13.33
C ASN A 86 -32.11 -20.33 -12.42
N GLN A 87 -33.31 -19.93 -12.01
CA GLN A 87 -33.48 -18.83 -11.06
C GLN A 87 -32.86 -19.13 -9.69
N ILE A 88 -33.12 -20.32 -9.13
CA ILE A 88 -32.56 -20.73 -7.83
C ILE A 88 -31.04 -20.84 -7.92
N LEU A 89 -30.50 -21.39 -9.01
CA LEU A 89 -29.07 -21.47 -9.25
C LEU A 89 -28.42 -20.07 -9.31
N CYS A 90 -29.06 -19.12 -9.99
CA CYS A 90 -28.60 -17.73 -10.05
C CYS A 90 -28.62 -17.07 -8.66
N ARG A 91 -29.74 -17.14 -7.93
CA ARG A 91 -29.87 -16.55 -6.58
C ARG A 91 -28.86 -17.12 -5.58
N THR A 92 -28.67 -18.44 -5.59
CA THR A 92 -27.72 -19.11 -4.69
C THR A 92 -26.28 -18.74 -5.04
N ARG A 93 -25.98 -18.62 -6.34
CA ARG A 93 -24.67 -18.15 -6.80
C ARG A 93 -24.42 -16.70 -6.41
N GLU A 94 -25.40 -15.82 -6.58
CA GLU A 94 -25.36 -14.43 -6.11
C GLU A 94 -25.08 -14.38 -4.61
N LYS A 95 -25.87 -15.07 -3.79
CA LYS A 95 -25.71 -15.15 -2.34
C LYS A 95 -24.28 -15.55 -1.92
N TYR A 96 -23.75 -16.60 -2.53
CA TYR A 96 -22.38 -17.06 -2.26
C TYR A 96 -21.32 -15.98 -2.53
N PHE A 97 -21.44 -15.23 -3.64
CA PHE A 97 -20.50 -14.16 -3.94
C PHE A 97 -20.74 -12.92 -3.07
N SER A 98 -21.99 -12.60 -2.73
CA SER A 98 -22.34 -11.54 -1.79
C SER A 98 -21.72 -11.78 -0.40
N GLU A 99 -21.72 -13.02 0.09
CA GLU A 99 -21.07 -13.36 1.36
C GLU A 99 -19.55 -13.15 1.30
N ILE A 100 -18.90 -13.53 0.19
CA ILE A 100 -17.45 -13.30 0.01
C ILE A 100 -17.14 -11.81 -0.12
N ILE A 101 -17.89 -11.08 -0.94
CA ILE A 101 -17.67 -9.65 -1.18
C ILE A 101 -17.98 -8.85 0.09
N GLY A 102 -19.08 -9.15 0.79
CA GLY A 102 -19.47 -8.51 2.03
C GLY A 102 -18.45 -8.75 3.15
N SER A 103 -18.01 -9.99 3.35
CA SER A 103 -16.99 -10.34 4.36
C SER A 103 -15.60 -9.77 4.07
N CYS A 104 -15.33 -9.40 2.81
CA CYS A 104 -14.03 -8.92 2.35
C CYS A 104 -14.08 -7.52 1.75
N SER A 105 -15.12 -6.73 2.03
CA SER A 105 -15.36 -5.42 1.42
C SER A 105 -14.22 -4.43 1.67
N SER A 106 -13.53 -4.56 2.81
CA SER A 106 -12.35 -3.77 3.19
C SER A 106 -11.03 -4.32 2.63
N ASN A 107 -11.00 -5.55 2.11
CA ASN A 107 -9.79 -6.21 1.64
C ASN A 107 -9.75 -6.31 0.11
N SER A 108 -9.18 -5.27 -0.51
CA SER A 108 -9.04 -5.17 -1.96
C SER A 108 -8.37 -6.41 -2.58
N ARG A 109 -7.31 -6.96 -1.97
CA ARG A 109 -6.60 -8.14 -2.49
C ARG A 109 -7.51 -9.36 -2.62
N ILE A 110 -8.38 -9.61 -1.64
CA ILE A 110 -9.34 -10.71 -1.69
C ILE A 110 -10.40 -10.44 -2.76
N LEU A 111 -10.89 -9.20 -2.88
CA LEU A 111 -11.81 -8.80 -3.95
C LEU A 111 -11.18 -9.03 -5.33
N PHE A 112 -9.93 -8.60 -5.55
CA PHE A 112 -9.15 -8.86 -6.77
C PHE A 112 -9.04 -10.34 -7.08
N THR A 113 -8.71 -11.16 -6.08
CA THR A 113 -8.59 -12.61 -6.26
C THR A 113 -9.95 -13.24 -6.58
N THR A 114 -11.02 -12.79 -5.94
CA THR A 114 -12.38 -13.30 -6.14
C THR A 114 -12.92 -12.95 -7.52
N VAL A 115 -12.77 -11.69 -7.95
CA VAL A 115 -13.13 -11.28 -9.32
C VAL A 115 -12.28 -11.99 -10.35
N ASN A 116 -10.96 -12.11 -10.14
CA ASN A 116 -10.11 -12.85 -11.06
C ASN A 116 -10.53 -14.32 -11.20
N ARG A 117 -10.91 -14.99 -10.10
CA ARG A 117 -11.48 -16.37 -10.14
C ARG A 117 -12.82 -16.44 -10.87
N LEU A 118 -13.60 -15.36 -10.84
CA LEU A 118 -14.89 -15.27 -11.53
C LEU A 118 -14.74 -15.03 -13.03
N THR A 119 -13.73 -14.26 -13.42
CA THR A 119 -13.54 -13.81 -14.80
C THR A 119 -12.55 -14.66 -15.57
N ASN A 120 -11.63 -15.33 -14.87
CA ASN A 120 -10.59 -16.18 -15.45
C ASN A 120 -10.62 -17.57 -14.77
N PRO A 121 -10.42 -18.66 -15.52
CA PRO A 121 -10.22 -19.98 -14.92
C PRO A 121 -9.01 -19.94 -13.98
N PRO A 122 -9.04 -20.67 -12.83
CA PRO A 122 -7.89 -20.71 -11.93
C PRO A 122 -6.70 -21.30 -12.67
N THR A 123 -5.63 -20.50 -12.81
CA THR A 123 -4.35 -20.98 -13.30
C THR A 123 -3.82 -21.97 -12.28
N GLN A 124 -3.90 -23.26 -12.57
CA GLN A 124 -3.21 -24.25 -11.78
C GLN A 124 -1.71 -23.96 -11.90
N LEU A 125 -1.01 -24.01 -10.77
CA LEU A 125 0.45 -24.00 -10.79
C LEU A 125 0.90 -25.19 -11.67
N PRO A 126 1.80 -24.98 -12.63
CA PRO A 126 2.42 -26.08 -13.36
C PRO A 126 2.89 -27.15 -12.37
N ILE A 127 2.48 -28.41 -12.58
CA ILE A 127 2.81 -29.52 -11.68
C ILE A 127 4.32 -29.63 -11.49
N GLU A 128 5.08 -29.31 -12.53
CA GLU A 128 6.54 -29.26 -12.58
C GLU A 128 7.17 -28.31 -11.54
N LEU A 129 6.44 -27.29 -11.06
CA LEU A 129 6.93 -26.37 -10.03
C LEU A 129 6.71 -26.88 -8.59
N VAL A 130 5.91 -27.94 -8.40
CA VAL A 130 5.53 -28.45 -7.08
C VAL A 130 6.40 -29.67 -6.74
N CYS A 131 7.65 -29.41 -6.43
CA CYS A 131 8.59 -30.43 -5.96
C CYS A 131 9.64 -29.83 -5.01
N THR A 132 10.19 -30.66 -4.12
CA THR A 132 11.24 -30.27 -3.17
C THR A 132 12.50 -29.72 -3.84
N PRO A 133 13.04 -30.31 -4.94
CA PRO A 133 14.20 -29.76 -5.63
C PRO A 133 14.00 -28.32 -6.11
N LYS A 134 12.81 -27.98 -6.61
CA LYS A 134 12.50 -26.61 -7.03
C LYS A 134 12.47 -25.65 -5.84
N CYS A 135 11.96 -26.08 -4.68
CA CYS A 135 12.00 -25.27 -3.45
C CYS A 135 13.45 -24.94 -3.07
N ASN A 136 14.35 -25.93 -3.12
CA ASN A 136 15.78 -25.73 -2.87
C ASN A 136 16.43 -24.79 -3.90
N GLU A 137 16.11 -24.92 -5.19
CA GLU A 137 16.61 -24.00 -6.24
C GLU A 137 16.20 -22.54 -5.96
N PHE A 138 14.96 -22.30 -5.54
CA PHE A 138 14.52 -20.96 -5.13
C PHE A 138 15.27 -20.46 -3.89
N ALA A 139 15.47 -21.33 -2.89
CA ALA A 139 16.17 -20.96 -1.66
C ALA A 139 17.61 -20.54 -1.97
N VAL A 140 18.35 -21.38 -2.72
CA VAL A 140 19.72 -21.13 -3.18
C VAL A 140 19.78 -19.85 -4.00
N PHE A 141 18.88 -19.67 -4.98
CA PHE A 141 18.85 -18.46 -5.80
C PHE A 141 18.70 -17.18 -4.96
N PHE A 142 17.78 -17.17 -3.99
CA PHE A 142 17.58 -15.98 -3.16
C PHE A 142 18.80 -15.69 -2.28
N ASN A 143 19.42 -16.72 -1.70
CA ASN A 143 20.65 -16.56 -0.93
C ASN A 143 21.80 -16.06 -1.80
N ASP A 144 22.07 -16.73 -2.92
CA ASP A 144 23.19 -16.43 -3.81
C ASP A 144 23.08 -15.05 -4.44
N LYS A 145 21.85 -14.60 -4.72
CA LYS A 145 21.61 -13.24 -5.18
C LYS A 145 22.07 -12.20 -4.17
N VAL A 146 21.75 -12.39 -2.88
CA VAL A 146 22.16 -11.45 -1.81
C VAL A 146 23.67 -11.51 -1.59
N GLN A 147 24.25 -12.72 -1.55
CA GLN A 147 25.69 -12.90 -1.43
C GLN A 147 26.46 -12.32 -2.62
N GLY A 148 25.94 -12.49 -3.83
CA GLY A 148 26.50 -11.90 -5.04
C GLY A 148 26.49 -10.38 -5.01
N ILE A 149 25.41 -9.76 -4.53
CA ILE A 149 25.35 -8.31 -4.33
C ILE A 149 26.40 -7.87 -3.31
N LYS A 150 26.48 -8.52 -2.14
CA LYS A 150 27.48 -8.19 -1.11
C LYS A 150 28.92 -8.30 -1.65
N LYS A 151 29.24 -9.35 -2.41
CA LYS A 151 30.57 -9.54 -3.02
C LYS A 151 30.91 -8.52 -4.11
N ALA A 152 29.91 -7.99 -4.80
CA ALA A 152 30.10 -6.98 -5.85
C ALA A 152 30.37 -5.57 -5.29
N ILE A 153 30.04 -5.34 -4.01
CA ILE A 153 30.26 -4.07 -3.33
C ILE A 153 31.73 -3.98 -2.90
N ASN A 154 32.53 -3.29 -3.72
CA ASN A 154 33.91 -2.93 -3.42
C ASN A 154 34.01 -1.42 -3.28
N SER A 155 33.76 -0.88 -2.08
CA SER A 155 33.98 0.55 -1.84
C SER A 155 35.36 0.77 -1.23
N THR A 156 36.16 1.61 -1.89
CA THR A 156 37.44 2.13 -1.39
C THR A 156 37.30 3.52 -0.77
N THR A 157 36.15 4.17 -0.93
CA THR A 157 35.97 5.59 -0.54
C THR A 157 35.04 5.67 0.67
N HIS A 158 35.60 5.96 1.85
CA HIS A 158 34.80 6.15 3.07
C HIS A 158 34.16 7.54 3.10
N ILE A 159 32.82 7.57 3.15
CA ILE A 159 32.04 8.80 3.35
C ILE A 159 31.62 8.88 4.80
N THR A 160 32.21 9.81 5.53
CA THR A 160 31.84 10.11 6.91
C THR A 160 30.77 11.20 6.91
N ILE A 161 29.64 10.92 7.56
CA ILE A 161 28.57 11.90 7.77
C ILE A 161 28.52 12.19 9.26
N GLU A 162 28.55 13.47 9.63
CA GLU A 162 28.46 13.90 11.02
C GLU A 162 27.17 13.39 11.66
N GLN A 163 27.31 12.78 12.85
CA GLN A 163 26.18 12.25 13.59
C GLN A 163 25.34 13.39 14.16
N PRO A 164 24.00 13.24 14.22
CA PRO A 164 23.15 14.23 14.86
C PRO A 164 23.43 14.27 16.38
N PRO A 165 23.29 15.44 17.03
CA PRO A 165 23.44 15.54 18.48
C PRO A 165 22.37 14.69 19.20
N THR A 166 22.79 13.85 20.13
CA THR A 166 21.90 12.95 20.88
C THR A 166 21.36 13.64 22.14
N HIS A 167 20.03 13.70 22.29
CA HIS A 167 19.39 14.36 23.44
C HIS A 167 18.55 13.42 24.32
N SER A 168 18.04 12.29 23.80
CA SER A 168 17.33 11.30 24.62
C SER A 168 17.66 9.87 24.19
N LYS A 169 17.56 8.92 25.13
CA LYS A 169 17.88 7.51 24.88
C LYS A 169 16.70 6.60 25.23
N LEU A 170 16.44 5.60 24.39
CA LEU A 170 15.51 4.51 24.69
C LEU A 170 16.31 3.32 25.20
N THR A 171 16.29 3.07 26.51
CA THR A 171 17.10 2.03 27.15
C THR A 171 16.38 0.70 27.36
N HIS A 172 15.04 0.73 27.40
CA HIS A 172 14.20 -0.44 27.63
C HIS A 172 12.81 -0.24 27.03
N PHE A 173 12.14 -1.35 26.70
CA PHE A 173 10.73 -1.37 26.34
C PHE A 173 9.87 -1.54 27.60
N VAL A 174 8.71 -0.91 27.61
CA VAL A 174 7.77 -0.93 28.74
C VAL A 174 6.82 -2.13 28.61
N PRO A 175 6.56 -2.89 29.70
CA PRO A 175 5.54 -3.93 29.71
C PRO A 175 4.15 -3.41 29.33
N VAL A 176 3.35 -4.27 28.72
CA VAL A 176 1.99 -3.96 28.25
C VAL A 176 0.93 -4.76 29.00
N THR A 177 -0.31 -4.27 28.95
CA THR A 177 -1.47 -4.91 29.57
C THR A 177 -2.16 -5.89 28.62
N ASP A 178 -2.98 -6.78 29.18
CA ASP A 178 -3.85 -7.69 28.41
C ASP A 178 -4.71 -6.94 27.39
N GLN A 179 -5.24 -5.77 27.76
CA GLN A 179 -6.03 -4.93 26.87
C GLN A 179 -5.22 -4.50 25.64
N THR A 180 -3.99 -4.02 25.83
CA THR A 180 -3.11 -3.61 24.72
C THR A 180 -2.79 -4.78 23.79
N VAL A 181 -2.52 -5.96 24.35
CA VAL A 181 -2.27 -7.19 23.57
C VAL A 181 -3.51 -7.63 22.81
N GLN A 182 -4.69 -7.59 23.44
CA GLN A 182 -5.97 -7.92 22.83
C GLN A 182 -6.30 -6.98 21.66
N GLU A 183 -6.13 -5.67 21.84
CA GLU A 183 -6.30 -4.68 20.78
C GLU A 183 -5.32 -4.90 19.62
N THR A 184 -4.08 -5.26 19.93
CA THR A 184 -3.06 -5.58 18.93
C THR A 184 -3.47 -6.81 18.10
N ILE A 185 -3.82 -7.90 18.76
CA ILE A 185 -4.22 -9.16 18.11
C ILE A 185 -5.48 -8.96 17.25
N THR A 186 -6.48 -8.25 17.78
CA THR A 186 -7.75 -8.03 17.07
C THR A 186 -7.53 -7.21 15.79
N ARG A 187 -6.72 -6.13 15.84
CA ARG A 187 -6.41 -5.26 14.70
C ARG A 187 -5.52 -5.90 13.63
N LEU A 188 -4.60 -6.80 14.01
CA LEU A 188 -3.72 -7.48 13.06
C LEU A 188 -4.53 -8.35 12.09
N SER A 189 -4.06 -8.51 10.84
CA SER A 189 -4.75 -9.38 9.89
C SER A 189 -4.70 -10.84 10.33
N SER A 190 -5.76 -11.61 10.08
CA SER A 190 -5.83 -13.04 10.45
C SER A 190 -5.06 -13.94 9.47
N SER A 191 -3.86 -13.52 9.04
CA SER A 191 -2.98 -14.29 8.17
C SER A 191 -2.30 -15.39 8.97
N THR A 192 -2.42 -16.64 8.52
CA THR A 192 -1.85 -17.82 9.19
C THR A 192 -0.54 -18.26 8.55
N CYS A 193 0.44 -18.56 9.39
CA CYS A 193 1.66 -19.24 9.05
C CYS A 193 1.52 -20.74 9.30
N CYS A 194 2.21 -21.58 8.52
CA CYS A 194 2.24 -23.02 8.79
C CYS A 194 3.02 -23.37 10.07
N LEU A 195 3.83 -22.44 10.58
CA LEU A 195 4.51 -22.54 11.87
C LEU A 195 3.64 -22.07 13.05
N ASP A 196 2.43 -21.56 12.81
CA ASP A 196 1.53 -21.18 13.89
C ASP A 196 0.93 -22.44 14.54
N VAL A 197 0.91 -22.46 15.88
CA VAL A 197 0.30 -23.55 16.68
C VAL A 197 -1.18 -23.73 16.34
N LEU A 198 -1.88 -22.61 16.12
CA LEU A 198 -3.29 -22.57 15.77
C LEU A 198 -3.50 -21.71 14.53
N PRO A 199 -4.47 -22.06 13.66
CA PRO A 199 -4.94 -21.13 12.65
C PRO A 199 -5.34 -19.80 13.30
N THR A 200 -4.79 -18.69 12.82
CA THR A 200 -4.94 -17.36 13.45
C THR A 200 -6.39 -16.96 13.68
N ARG A 201 -7.30 -17.33 12.77
CA ARG A 201 -8.75 -17.08 12.94
C ARG A 201 -9.30 -17.81 14.17
N PHE A 202 -8.85 -19.04 14.40
CA PHE A 202 -9.26 -19.83 15.55
C PHE A 202 -8.62 -19.31 16.84
N LEU A 203 -7.32 -18.95 16.80
CA LEU A 203 -6.65 -18.27 17.93
C LEU A 203 -7.44 -17.05 18.40
N LYS A 204 -7.89 -16.20 17.45
CA LYS A 204 -8.71 -15.02 17.77
C LYS A 204 -10.06 -15.37 18.40
N SER A 205 -10.68 -16.49 18.04
CA SER A 205 -11.96 -16.90 18.64
C SER A 205 -11.81 -17.43 20.07
N VAL A 206 -10.64 -17.96 20.44
CA VAL A 206 -10.34 -18.47 21.79
C VAL A 206 -9.42 -17.52 22.58
N LEU A 207 -9.28 -16.27 22.11
CA LEU A 207 -8.28 -15.33 22.61
C LEU A 207 -8.36 -15.14 24.12
N ASN A 208 -9.57 -15.00 24.67
CA ASN A 208 -9.77 -14.76 26.11
C ASN A 208 -9.11 -15.83 27.00
N SER A 209 -9.03 -17.08 26.53
CA SER A 209 -8.45 -18.19 27.29
C SER A 209 -6.92 -18.22 27.24
N VAL A 210 -6.32 -17.66 26.19
CA VAL A 210 -4.85 -17.68 25.96
C VAL A 210 -4.20 -16.32 26.17
N LEU A 211 -4.99 -15.26 26.28
CA LEU A 211 -4.53 -13.87 26.35
C LEU A 211 -3.55 -13.64 27.51
N PRO A 212 -3.81 -14.07 28.76
CA PRO A 212 -2.87 -13.82 29.87
C PRO A 212 -1.49 -14.45 29.61
N SER A 213 -1.46 -15.67 29.08
CA SER A 213 -0.20 -16.35 28.74
C SER A 213 0.54 -15.65 27.60
N ILE A 214 -0.19 -15.18 26.58
CA ILE A 214 0.41 -14.40 25.48
C ILE A 214 1.00 -13.09 26.01
N THR A 215 0.28 -12.37 26.87
CA THR A 215 0.77 -11.11 27.47
C THR A 215 2.01 -11.35 28.32
N GLN A 216 2.04 -12.42 29.11
CA GLN A 216 3.23 -12.80 29.88
C GLN A 216 4.44 -13.07 28.98
N ILE A 217 4.27 -13.81 27.88
CA ILE A 217 5.35 -14.02 26.89
C ILE A 217 5.82 -12.70 26.30
N VAL A 218 4.89 -11.81 25.94
CA VAL A 218 5.20 -10.48 25.39
C VAL A 218 6.03 -9.68 26.40
N ASN A 219 5.58 -9.57 27.64
CA ASN A 219 6.26 -8.79 28.67
C ASN A 219 7.62 -9.38 29.03
N MET A 220 7.73 -10.70 29.14
CA MET A 220 9.01 -11.37 29.37
C MET A 220 10.00 -11.09 28.24
N SER A 221 9.57 -11.13 26.98
CA SER A 221 10.41 -10.77 25.83
C SER A 221 10.90 -9.32 25.92
N LEU A 222 10.00 -8.37 26.22
CA LEU A 222 10.36 -6.95 26.32
C LEU A 222 11.34 -6.67 27.47
N GLN A 223 11.13 -7.27 28.64
CA GLN A 223 11.95 -7.08 29.83
C GLN A 223 13.33 -7.73 29.72
N SER A 224 13.40 -8.96 29.21
CA SER A 224 14.66 -9.68 29.00
C SER A 224 15.48 -9.10 27.85
N GLY A 225 14.85 -8.36 26.94
CA GLY A 225 15.49 -7.90 25.72
C GLY A 225 15.80 -9.03 24.74
N ILE A 226 14.98 -10.09 24.73
CA ILE A 226 15.19 -11.29 23.89
C ILE A 226 13.95 -11.53 23.03
N PHE A 227 14.15 -11.70 21.72
CA PHE A 227 13.11 -12.15 20.80
C PHE A 227 13.11 -13.69 20.74
N PRO A 228 11.95 -14.37 20.96
CA PRO A 228 11.90 -15.83 21.08
C PRO A 228 12.40 -16.56 19.82
N GLU A 229 13.23 -17.59 19.99
CA GLU A 229 13.88 -18.35 18.93
C GLU A 229 12.86 -19.03 18.01
N ALA A 230 11.83 -19.66 18.57
CA ALA A 230 10.78 -20.35 17.82
C ALA A 230 10.01 -19.41 16.85
N LEU A 231 10.11 -18.10 17.04
CA LEU A 231 9.45 -17.07 16.22
C LEU A 231 10.40 -16.45 15.17
N LYS A 232 11.69 -16.82 15.15
CA LYS A 232 12.70 -16.25 14.24
C LYS A 232 12.64 -16.83 12.83
N THR A 233 12.04 -18.02 12.66
CA THR A 233 11.95 -18.69 11.37
C THR A 233 10.89 -18.06 10.45
N ALA A 234 11.27 -17.78 9.19
CA ALA A 234 10.38 -17.26 8.16
C ALA A 234 10.03 -18.30 7.09
N VAL A 235 8.77 -18.32 6.67
CA VAL A 235 8.33 -19.15 5.53
C VAL A 235 8.24 -18.28 4.28
N ILE A 236 9.14 -18.49 3.32
CA ILE A 236 9.19 -17.68 2.10
C ILE A 236 8.10 -18.13 1.12
N LYS A 237 7.18 -17.22 0.85
CA LYS A 237 6.17 -17.32 -0.21
C LYS A 237 6.65 -16.53 -1.43
N ARG A 238 6.75 -17.21 -2.57
CA ARG A 238 7.14 -16.58 -3.84
C ARG A 238 5.99 -15.74 -4.42
N LEU A 239 6.26 -14.46 -4.69
CA LEU A 239 5.29 -13.54 -5.32
C LEU A 239 5.84 -13.03 -6.65
N LEU A 240 5.12 -13.21 -7.75
CA LEU A 240 5.52 -12.64 -9.04
C LEU A 240 5.58 -11.11 -8.98
N LYS A 241 6.69 -10.53 -9.46
CA LYS A 241 6.94 -9.08 -9.45
C LYS A 241 5.89 -8.29 -10.24
N LYS A 242 5.41 -8.83 -11.37
CA LYS A 242 4.35 -8.24 -12.20
C LYS A 242 3.45 -9.35 -12.74
N SER A 243 2.16 -9.06 -12.88
CA SER A 243 1.21 -9.95 -13.53
C SER A 243 1.54 -10.12 -15.01
N GLY A 244 1.69 -11.36 -15.48
CA GLY A 244 2.03 -11.66 -16.88
C GLY A 244 3.50 -11.95 -17.15
N LEU A 245 4.38 -11.79 -16.14
CA LEU A 245 5.75 -12.30 -16.24
C LEU A 245 5.75 -13.83 -16.25
N ASP A 246 6.73 -14.40 -16.94
CA ASP A 246 6.91 -15.85 -17.04
C ASP A 246 7.11 -16.46 -15.63
N PRO A 247 6.21 -17.35 -15.19
CA PRO A 247 6.31 -18.05 -13.91
C PRO A 247 7.45 -19.06 -13.82
N THR A 248 8.08 -19.45 -14.93
CA THR A 248 9.20 -20.41 -14.95
C THR A 248 10.53 -19.75 -14.58
N VAL A 249 10.66 -18.44 -14.78
CA VAL A 249 11.87 -17.66 -14.50
C VAL A 249 11.91 -17.22 -13.03
N ILE A 250 12.86 -17.78 -12.26
CA ILE A 250 13.00 -17.51 -10.81
C ILE A 250 13.22 -16.03 -10.49
N ASN A 251 13.98 -15.31 -11.31
CA ASN A 251 14.24 -13.88 -11.12
C ASN A 251 12.96 -13.01 -11.17
N ASN A 252 11.84 -13.54 -11.69
CA ASN A 252 10.56 -12.83 -11.69
C ASN A 252 9.85 -12.84 -10.34
N TYR A 253 10.37 -13.54 -9.32
CA TYR A 253 9.76 -13.64 -8.01
C TYR A 253 10.40 -12.71 -6.96
N ARG A 254 9.59 -12.29 -6.00
CA ARG A 254 10.01 -11.68 -4.72
C ARG A 254 9.88 -12.71 -3.60
N PRO A 255 10.85 -12.78 -2.67
CA PRO A 255 10.75 -13.60 -1.48
C PRO A 255 9.93 -12.88 -0.40
N ILE A 256 8.65 -13.22 -0.23
CA ILE A 256 7.81 -12.63 0.82
C ILE A 256 7.83 -13.52 2.06
N SER A 257 8.27 -12.99 3.18
CA SER A 257 8.33 -13.67 4.47
C SER A 257 6.94 -13.78 5.10
N ASN A 258 6.43 -15.00 5.22
CA ASN A 258 5.30 -15.32 6.08
C ASN A 258 5.82 -15.68 7.47
N LEU A 259 5.71 -14.74 8.41
CA LEU A 259 6.18 -14.89 9.78
C LEU A 259 5.08 -15.44 10.71
N PRO A 260 5.46 -16.18 11.77
CA PRO A 260 4.55 -16.61 12.83
C PRO A 260 3.73 -15.44 13.40
N PHE A 261 2.45 -15.69 13.67
CA PHE A 261 1.51 -14.65 14.08
C PHE A 261 1.90 -14.01 15.42
N LEU A 262 2.33 -14.82 16.40
CA LEU A 262 2.76 -14.29 17.69
C LEU A 262 4.02 -13.42 17.57
N GLY A 263 4.93 -13.75 16.64
CA GLY A 263 6.07 -12.90 16.31
C GLY A 263 5.62 -11.53 15.79
N LYS A 264 4.58 -11.49 14.95
CA LYS A 264 3.98 -10.22 14.48
C LYS A 264 3.32 -9.43 15.62
N VAL A 265 2.76 -10.08 16.63
CA VAL A 265 2.20 -9.39 17.82
C VAL A 265 3.32 -8.69 18.58
N LEU A 266 4.42 -9.39 18.88
CA LEU A 266 5.63 -8.84 19.51
C LEU A 266 6.19 -7.66 18.70
N GLU A 267 6.40 -7.85 17.40
CA GLU A 267 6.86 -6.78 16.51
C GLU A 267 5.96 -5.56 16.54
N LYS A 268 4.63 -5.74 16.61
CA LYS A 268 3.68 -4.62 16.61
C LYS A 268 3.73 -3.83 17.92
N VAL A 269 3.92 -4.50 19.05
CA VAL A 269 4.10 -3.85 20.36
C VAL A 269 5.38 -3.02 20.37
N VAL A 270 6.51 -3.61 19.94
CA VAL A 270 7.79 -2.90 19.84
C VAL A 270 7.73 -1.75 18.83
N TYR A 271 7.10 -1.97 17.67
CA TYR A 271 6.91 -0.93 16.65
C TYR A 271 6.19 0.30 17.21
N GLN A 272 5.16 0.11 18.05
CA GLN A 272 4.41 1.21 18.64
C GLN A 272 5.31 2.05 19.55
N GLN A 273 6.01 1.41 20.50
CA GLN A 273 6.90 2.10 21.43
C GLN A 273 8.07 2.80 20.71
N LEU A 274 8.68 2.15 19.71
CA LEU A 274 9.71 2.78 18.87
C LEU A 274 9.18 3.99 18.11
N THR A 275 8.00 3.87 17.49
CA THR A 275 7.42 4.98 16.73
C THR A 275 7.11 6.17 17.63
N ASP A 276 6.58 5.93 18.83
CA ASP A 276 6.28 6.98 19.80
C ASP A 276 7.56 7.70 20.24
N PHE A 277 8.64 6.96 20.54
CA PHE A 277 9.95 7.53 20.85
C PHE A 277 10.52 8.36 19.69
N LEU A 278 10.45 7.86 18.45
CA LEU A 278 10.96 8.56 17.27
C LEU A 278 10.18 9.86 16.96
N LEU A 279 8.87 9.86 17.19
CA LEU A 279 8.02 11.04 17.02
C LEU A 279 8.33 12.11 18.06
N LEU A 280 8.48 11.72 19.33
CA LEU A 280 8.83 12.65 20.42
C LEU A 280 10.18 13.35 20.19
N ASN A 281 11.14 12.64 19.58
CA ASN A 281 12.49 13.15 19.33
C ASN A 281 12.70 13.75 17.94
N ASN A 282 11.66 13.81 17.09
CA ASN A 282 11.78 14.26 15.69
C ASN A 282 12.89 13.54 14.90
N SER A 283 13.14 12.26 15.19
CA SER A 283 14.26 11.49 14.63
C SER A 283 14.03 11.00 13.19
N PHE A 284 12.84 11.25 12.62
CA PHE A 284 12.56 10.91 11.22
C PHE A 284 13.03 12.00 10.27
N ASP A 285 13.61 11.60 9.14
CA ASP A 285 13.84 12.51 8.02
C ASP A 285 12.50 13.13 7.53
N VAL A 286 12.48 14.45 7.39
CA VAL A 286 11.32 15.23 6.94
C VAL A 286 10.86 14.84 5.53
N PHE A 287 11.80 14.44 4.67
CA PHE A 287 11.58 14.06 3.27
C PHE A 287 11.53 12.54 3.05
N GLN A 288 11.48 11.73 4.11
CA GLN A 288 11.11 10.31 4.01
C GLN A 288 9.60 10.15 4.19
N SER A 289 8.91 9.65 3.17
CA SER A 289 7.45 9.41 3.16
C SER A 289 7.04 7.95 3.16
N GLY A 290 7.95 7.03 2.86
CA GLY A 290 7.66 5.59 2.87
C GLY A 290 7.35 5.08 4.27
N PHE A 291 6.32 4.26 4.41
CA PHE A 291 5.96 3.56 5.65
C PHE A 291 5.76 4.45 6.90
N ARG A 292 5.39 5.72 6.69
CA ARG A 292 5.10 6.66 7.79
C ARG A 292 3.61 6.99 7.89
N PRO A 293 3.08 7.15 9.11
CA PRO A 293 1.72 7.65 9.28
C PRO A 293 1.60 9.05 8.66
N HIS A 294 0.42 9.36 8.12
CA HIS A 294 0.12 10.65 7.47
C HIS A 294 0.89 10.97 6.18
N HIS A 295 1.78 10.09 5.72
CA HIS A 295 2.49 10.22 4.46
C HIS A 295 1.93 9.23 3.43
N SER A 296 2.06 9.55 2.14
CA SER A 296 1.67 8.68 1.03
C SER A 296 2.53 8.95 -0.21
N THR A 297 2.40 8.10 -1.23
CA THR A 297 2.99 8.36 -2.55
C THR A 297 2.50 9.68 -3.12
N GLU A 298 1.21 10.00 -2.92
CA GLU A 298 0.60 11.25 -3.35
C GLU A 298 1.25 12.47 -2.67
N THR A 299 1.47 12.46 -1.35
CA THR A 299 2.11 13.59 -0.68
C THR A 299 3.57 13.78 -1.12
N ALA A 300 4.30 12.69 -1.37
CA ALA A 300 5.66 12.76 -1.88
C ALA A 300 5.71 13.40 -3.28
N LEU A 301 4.87 12.89 -4.19
CA LEU A 301 4.81 13.40 -5.56
C LEU A 301 4.28 14.84 -5.62
N ILE A 302 3.36 15.24 -4.73
CA ILE A 302 2.86 16.62 -4.66
C ILE A 302 4.00 17.58 -4.34
N LYS A 303 4.88 17.26 -3.37
CA LYS A 303 6.01 18.12 -3.02
C LYS A 303 6.95 18.30 -4.21
N VAL A 304 7.40 17.20 -4.81
CA VAL A 304 8.33 17.21 -5.95
C VAL A 304 7.73 17.94 -7.16
N THR A 305 6.47 17.63 -7.50
CA THR A 305 5.79 18.25 -8.65
C THR A 305 5.52 19.75 -8.41
N ASN A 306 5.20 20.14 -7.17
CA ASN A 306 5.03 21.55 -6.82
C ASN A 306 6.30 22.34 -7.09
N ASP A 307 7.45 21.86 -6.60
CA ASP A 307 8.72 22.54 -6.79
C ASP A 307 9.10 22.67 -8.27
N ILE A 308 8.95 21.59 -9.04
CA ILE A 308 9.23 21.60 -10.48
C ILE A 308 8.32 22.60 -11.21
N ARG A 309 7.03 22.67 -10.86
CA ARG A 309 6.08 23.62 -11.45
C ARG A 309 6.45 25.07 -11.12
N LEU A 310 6.86 25.35 -9.88
CA LEU A 310 7.31 26.69 -9.48
C LEU A 310 8.63 27.07 -10.16
N ASN A 311 9.58 26.16 -10.26
CA ASN A 311 10.81 26.39 -11.03
C ASN A 311 10.52 26.75 -12.49
N THR A 312 9.55 26.04 -13.10
CA THR A 312 9.11 26.33 -14.47
C THR A 312 8.42 27.70 -14.56
N ASP A 313 7.66 28.09 -13.54
CA ASP A 313 7.03 29.42 -13.45
C ASP A 313 8.06 30.55 -13.39
N ASP A 314 9.20 30.29 -12.74
CA ASP A 314 10.36 31.17 -12.68
C ASP A 314 11.23 31.14 -13.95
N GLY A 315 10.85 30.36 -14.97
CA GLY A 315 11.60 30.25 -16.23
C GLY A 315 12.83 29.35 -16.16
N LYS A 316 12.96 28.54 -15.11
CA LYS A 316 14.06 27.57 -14.93
C LYS A 316 13.69 26.19 -15.47
N VAL A 317 14.72 25.41 -15.78
CA VAL A 317 14.64 23.98 -16.08
C VAL A 317 14.82 23.19 -14.78
N SER A 318 14.16 22.05 -14.65
CA SER A 318 14.42 21.11 -13.53
C SER A 318 14.91 19.78 -14.05
N VAL A 319 15.91 19.20 -13.39
CA VAL A 319 16.40 17.83 -13.64
C VAL A 319 16.02 16.97 -12.44
N LEU A 320 15.36 15.85 -12.69
CA LEU A 320 14.96 14.87 -11.68
C LEU A 320 15.60 13.52 -12.00
N ILE A 321 16.20 12.90 -10.99
CA ILE A 321 16.80 11.57 -11.06
C ILE A 321 16.10 10.66 -10.06
N LEU A 322 15.60 9.53 -10.55
CA LEU A 322 14.96 8.48 -9.77
C LEU A 322 15.96 7.34 -9.59
N LEU A 323 16.43 7.14 -8.36
CA LEU A 323 17.38 6.09 -7.99
C LEU A 323 16.62 4.85 -7.50
N ASP A 324 16.99 3.68 -8.02
CA ASP A 324 16.47 2.36 -7.59
C ASP A 324 17.59 1.55 -6.92
N LEU A 325 17.24 0.78 -5.89
CA LEU A 325 18.15 -0.11 -5.18
C LEU A 325 17.91 -1.58 -5.55
N SER A 326 19.00 -2.32 -5.72
CA SER A 326 18.94 -3.76 -5.95
C SER A 326 18.73 -4.52 -4.64
N ALA A 327 17.53 -5.07 -4.45
CA ALA A 327 17.18 -5.91 -3.30
C ALA A 327 17.39 -5.22 -1.93
N ALA A 328 17.02 -3.94 -1.83
CA ALA A 328 17.31 -3.06 -0.69
C ALA A 328 17.03 -3.68 0.70
N PHE A 329 15.85 -4.26 0.89
CA PHE A 329 15.47 -4.90 2.15
C PHE A 329 16.29 -6.15 2.48
N ASP A 330 16.77 -6.86 1.46
CA ASP A 330 17.48 -8.13 1.61
C ASP A 330 18.98 -7.92 1.88
N THR A 331 19.52 -6.71 1.63
CA THR A 331 20.96 -6.41 1.76
C THR A 331 21.33 -5.60 2.99
N VAL A 332 20.34 -5.17 3.80
CA VAL A 332 20.57 -4.39 5.04
C VAL A 332 21.55 -5.12 5.96
N ASP A 333 22.68 -4.51 6.25
CA ASP A 333 23.65 -5.12 7.16
C ASP A 333 23.23 -4.94 8.62
N HIS A 334 23.20 -6.03 9.39
CA HIS A 334 22.73 -6.01 10.78
C HIS A 334 23.66 -5.21 11.70
N GLY A 335 24.97 -5.28 11.48
CA GLY A 335 25.95 -4.52 12.28
C GLY A 335 25.79 -3.02 12.07
N ILE A 336 25.75 -2.58 10.81
CA ILE A 336 25.53 -1.17 10.47
C ILE A 336 24.18 -0.67 11.01
N LEU A 337 23.11 -1.48 10.88
CA LEU A 337 21.79 -1.14 11.40
C LEU A 337 21.83 -0.95 12.92
N LEU A 338 22.43 -1.87 13.67
CA LEU A 338 22.54 -1.76 15.13
C LEU A 338 23.35 -0.54 15.56
N HIS A 339 24.47 -0.24 14.89
CA HIS A 339 25.22 1.00 15.11
C HIS A 339 24.38 2.25 14.78
N ARG A 340 23.54 2.21 13.74
CA ARG A 340 22.62 3.31 13.42
C ARG A 340 21.57 3.51 14.51
N LEU A 341 20.97 2.43 14.99
CA LEU A 341 19.99 2.49 16.07
C LEU A 341 20.61 3.04 17.36
N GLN A 342 21.86 2.68 17.65
CA GLN A 342 22.56 3.16 18.82
C GLN A 342 23.00 4.62 18.70
N ASP A 343 23.76 4.95 17.67
CA ASP A 343 24.51 6.21 17.60
C ASP A 343 23.68 7.35 16.99
N TRP A 344 22.80 7.05 16.03
CA TRP A 344 21.98 8.08 15.36
C TRP A 344 20.61 8.26 16.01
N VAL A 345 20.01 7.17 16.49
CA VAL A 345 18.65 7.18 17.03
C VAL A 345 18.64 7.26 18.56
N GLY A 346 19.69 6.79 19.24
CA GLY A 346 19.78 6.79 20.70
C GLY A 346 19.17 5.57 21.39
N ILE A 347 19.04 4.43 20.70
CA ILE A 347 18.53 3.19 21.29
C ILE A 347 19.66 2.44 21.98
N SER A 348 19.48 2.03 23.23
CA SER A 348 20.51 1.38 24.03
C SER A 348 19.91 0.37 25.01
N GLY A 349 20.75 -0.25 25.85
CA GLY A 349 20.30 -1.19 26.89
C GLY A 349 19.51 -2.38 26.34
N SER A 350 18.53 -2.84 27.12
CA SER A 350 17.67 -3.98 26.77
C SER A 350 16.86 -3.76 25.47
N ALA A 351 16.51 -2.52 25.13
CA ALA A 351 15.81 -2.23 23.87
C ALA A 351 16.68 -2.52 22.64
N LEU A 352 17.97 -2.16 22.70
CA LEU A 352 18.93 -2.50 21.64
C LEU A 352 19.22 -4.01 21.62
N SER A 353 19.36 -4.64 22.78
CA SER A 353 19.52 -6.10 22.90
C SER A 353 18.36 -6.86 22.25
N TRP A 354 17.12 -6.37 22.42
CA TRP A 354 15.94 -6.97 21.79
C TRP A 354 16.00 -6.88 20.27
N LEU A 355 16.38 -5.71 19.73
CA LEU A 355 16.52 -5.52 18.28
C LEU A 355 17.65 -6.36 17.71
N LYS A 356 18.75 -6.52 18.44
CA LYS A 356 19.85 -7.43 18.10
C LYS A 356 19.35 -8.88 18.06
N SER A 357 18.70 -9.34 19.13
CA SER A 357 18.12 -10.69 19.22
C SER A 357 17.07 -10.95 18.13
N TYR A 358 16.28 -9.94 17.74
CA TYR A 358 15.31 -10.01 16.66
C TYR A 358 15.96 -10.27 15.28
N LEU A 359 17.14 -9.71 15.03
CA LEU A 359 17.85 -9.79 13.75
C LEU A 359 18.78 -11.01 13.64
N GLU A 360 19.38 -11.43 14.76
CA GLU A 360 20.35 -12.54 14.81
C GLU A 360 19.70 -13.92 14.74
N ASP A 361 20.46 -14.90 14.21
CA ASP A 361 20.12 -16.32 14.11
C ASP A 361 18.80 -16.63 13.39
N ARG A 362 18.38 -15.73 12.51
CA ARG A 362 17.19 -15.92 11.70
C ARG A 362 17.44 -16.97 10.61
N LYS A 363 16.41 -17.78 10.37
CA LYS A 363 16.41 -18.80 9.32
C LYS A 363 15.16 -18.67 8.47
N TYR A 364 15.22 -19.16 7.24
CA TYR A 364 14.05 -19.27 6.38
C TYR A 364 14.06 -20.56 5.56
N PHE A 365 12.89 -20.95 5.06
CA PHE A 365 12.74 -21.97 4.03
C PHE A 365 11.68 -21.54 3.01
N VAL A 366 11.76 -22.06 1.79
CA VAL A 366 10.81 -21.79 0.70
C VAL A 366 9.72 -22.86 0.67
N GLU A 367 8.46 -22.45 0.57
CA GLU A 367 7.32 -23.38 0.50
C GLU A 367 6.61 -23.25 -0.87
N ILE A 368 6.49 -24.36 -1.59
CA ILE A 368 5.75 -24.46 -2.84
C ILE A 368 4.75 -25.61 -2.78
N GLY A 369 3.46 -25.28 -2.67
CA GLY A 369 2.41 -26.29 -2.52
C GLY A 369 2.57 -27.02 -1.19
N SER A 370 2.79 -28.33 -1.24
CA SER A 370 3.09 -29.17 -0.07
C SER A 370 4.58 -29.45 0.11
N CYS A 371 5.45 -28.93 -0.77
CA CYS A 371 6.89 -29.13 -0.72
C CYS A 371 7.57 -27.96 0.00
N VAL A 372 8.64 -28.25 0.73
CA VAL A 372 9.46 -27.27 1.47
C VAL A 372 10.93 -27.46 1.10
N SER A 373 11.71 -26.38 1.16
CA SER A 373 13.16 -26.43 1.02
C SER A 373 13.85 -26.79 2.34
N ASP A 374 15.15 -27.02 2.26
CA ASP A 374 16.05 -26.97 3.42
C ASP A 374 16.08 -25.55 4.02
N TYR A 375 16.50 -25.48 5.29
CA TYR A 375 16.65 -24.21 6.00
C TYR A 375 17.90 -23.46 5.54
N MET A 376 17.77 -22.15 5.40
CA MET A 376 18.87 -21.23 5.11
C MET A 376 18.98 -20.17 6.19
N ALA A 377 20.23 -19.83 6.55
CA ALA A 377 20.50 -18.73 7.47
C ALA A 377 20.31 -17.38 6.78
N LEU A 378 19.68 -16.44 7.47
CA LEU A 378 19.51 -15.06 7.02
C LEU A 378 20.57 -14.19 7.70
N THR A 379 21.71 -14.00 7.02
CA THR A 379 22.87 -13.26 7.57
C THR A 379 22.79 -11.75 7.39
N CYS A 380 21.85 -11.27 6.59
CA CYS A 380 21.57 -9.85 6.39
C CYS A 380 20.14 -9.67 5.88
N GLY A 381 19.70 -8.42 5.84
CA GLY A 381 18.37 -8.02 5.44
C GLY A 381 17.37 -8.01 6.59
N VAL A 382 16.25 -7.37 6.33
CA VAL A 382 15.07 -7.36 7.20
C VAL A 382 13.93 -8.11 6.51
N PRO A 383 13.14 -8.96 7.20
CA PRO A 383 12.18 -9.84 6.53
C PRO A 383 11.11 -9.05 5.75
N GLN A 384 10.96 -9.32 4.44
CA GLN A 384 9.96 -8.68 3.59
C GLN A 384 8.55 -9.18 3.94
N GLY A 385 7.82 -8.41 4.75
CA GLY A 385 6.52 -8.81 5.30
C GLY A 385 6.45 -8.76 6.82
N SER A 386 7.58 -8.44 7.48
CA SER A 386 7.62 -8.00 8.88
C SER A 386 6.97 -6.63 9.05
N ILE A 387 6.57 -6.33 10.29
CA ILE A 387 6.04 -5.03 10.71
C ILE A 387 7.21 -4.08 11.00
N LEU A 388 8.29 -4.58 11.61
CA LEU A 388 9.45 -3.77 11.95
C LEU A 388 10.38 -3.49 10.76
N GLY A 389 10.49 -4.39 9.78
CA GLY A 389 11.43 -4.27 8.67
C GLY A 389 11.36 -2.93 7.93
N PRO A 390 10.17 -2.42 7.54
CA PRO A 390 10.04 -1.10 6.93
C PRO A 390 10.53 0.07 7.80
N LEU A 391 10.29 0.03 9.11
CA LEU A 391 10.78 1.05 10.04
C LEU A 391 12.30 1.00 10.15
N LEU A 392 12.85 -0.21 10.34
CA LEU A 392 14.29 -0.43 10.45
C LEU A 392 15.03 0.00 9.18
N PHE A 393 14.46 -0.27 8.00
CA PHE A 393 15.01 0.20 6.73
C PHE A 393 15.03 1.74 6.63
N ASN A 394 13.95 2.41 7.05
CA ASN A 394 13.93 3.87 7.07
C ASN A 394 15.00 4.45 8.01
N LEU A 395 15.22 3.81 9.18
CA LEU A 395 16.25 4.22 10.13
C LEU A 395 17.66 3.99 9.58
N TYR A 396 17.87 2.90 8.86
CA TYR A 396 19.11 2.61 8.13
C TYR A 396 19.49 3.72 7.15
N MET A 397 18.49 4.27 6.46
CA MET A 397 18.65 5.28 5.41
C MET A 397 18.77 6.72 5.94
N LEU A 398 18.67 6.97 7.26
CA LEU A 398 18.68 8.33 7.83
C LEU A 398 19.86 9.22 7.37
N PRO A 399 21.12 8.73 7.31
CA PRO A 399 22.25 9.58 6.94
C PRO A 399 22.16 10.11 5.50
N LEU A 400 21.49 9.37 4.60
CA LEU A 400 21.40 9.74 3.18
C LEU A 400 20.79 11.13 3.00
N GLY A 401 19.76 11.47 3.78
CA GLY A 401 19.14 12.79 3.68
C GLY A 401 20.07 13.94 4.06
N GLN A 402 20.97 13.73 5.02
CA GLN A 402 21.98 14.72 5.40
C GLN A 402 23.04 14.88 4.32
N LEU A 403 23.50 13.77 3.72
CA LEU A 403 24.42 13.78 2.59
C LEU A 403 23.86 14.55 1.39
N ILE A 404 22.58 14.37 1.07
CA ILE A 404 21.98 15.05 -0.07
C ILE A 404 21.84 16.56 0.23
N ARG A 405 21.43 16.92 1.45
CA ARG A 405 21.31 18.32 1.88
C ARG A 405 22.64 19.07 1.90
N SER A 406 23.74 18.43 2.31
CA SER A 406 25.05 19.08 2.32
C SER A 406 25.55 19.46 0.93
N ASN A 407 25.00 18.86 -0.13
CA ASN A 407 25.27 19.20 -1.52
C ASN A 407 24.30 20.25 -2.11
N ASN A 408 23.40 20.82 -1.31
CA ASN A 408 22.33 21.73 -1.76
C ASN A 408 21.41 21.12 -2.83
N ILE A 409 21.22 19.80 -2.79
CA ILE A 409 20.34 19.08 -3.71
C ILE A 409 18.99 18.83 -3.03
N SER A 410 17.89 19.06 -3.76
CA SER A 410 16.56 18.75 -3.25
C SER A 410 16.27 17.26 -3.42
N TYR A 411 15.56 16.65 -2.46
CA TYR A 411 15.25 15.23 -2.51
C TYR A 411 13.91 14.88 -1.88
N HIS A 412 13.44 13.68 -2.21
CA HIS A 412 12.31 13.06 -1.55
C HIS A 412 12.46 11.55 -1.60
N ASN A 413 12.37 10.90 -0.44
CA ASN A 413 12.48 9.46 -0.30
C ASN A 413 11.11 8.83 -0.08
N TYR A 414 10.89 7.69 -0.68
CA TYR A 414 9.76 6.82 -0.39
C TYR A 414 10.28 5.39 -0.22
N ALA A 415 10.61 5.03 1.02
CA ALA A 415 11.30 3.77 1.32
C ALA A 415 12.64 3.70 0.56
N ASP A 416 12.81 2.70 -0.31
CA ASP A 416 14.00 2.48 -1.15
C ASP A 416 14.04 3.36 -2.40
N ASP A 417 12.90 3.88 -2.85
CA ASP A 417 12.83 4.82 -3.99
C ASP A 417 13.34 6.20 -3.53
N THR A 418 14.50 6.61 -4.04
CA THR A 418 15.13 7.91 -3.75
C THR A 418 15.02 8.83 -4.96
N GLN A 419 14.51 10.03 -4.76
CA GLN A 419 14.36 11.03 -5.81
C GLN A 419 15.22 12.23 -5.48
N ILE A 420 16.10 12.64 -6.39
CA ILE A 420 16.90 13.86 -6.23
C ILE A 420 16.68 14.79 -7.41
N TYR A 421 16.64 16.09 -7.16
CA TYR A 421 16.35 17.07 -8.20
C TYR A 421 16.99 18.43 -7.92
N VAL A 422 17.25 19.14 -9.00
CA VAL A 422 17.79 20.51 -9.02
C VAL A 422 17.08 21.35 -10.05
N SER A 423 17.11 22.66 -9.85
CA SER A 423 16.71 23.65 -10.85
C SER A 423 17.92 24.38 -11.39
N LEU A 424 17.91 24.74 -12.67
CA LEU A 424 18.94 25.53 -13.31
C LEU A 424 18.38 26.47 -14.37
N THR A 425 19.12 27.54 -14.64
CA THR A 425 18.91 28.35 -15.85
C THR A 425 19.66 27.69 -17.00
N ALA A 426 19.08 27.65 -18.21
CA ALA A 426 19.76 27.08 -19.36
C ALA A 426 21.08 27.81 -19.63
N GLY A 427 22.20 27.08 -19.73
CA GLY A 427 23.55 27.62 -19.86
C GLY A 427 24.32 27.71 -18.53
N GLU A 428 23.65 27.63 -17.39
CA GLU A 428 24.26 27.63 -16.05
C GLU A 428 24.26 26.20 -15.47
N TYR A 429 25.27 25.41 -15.80
CA TYR A 429 25.29 23.98 -15.48
C TYR A 429 25.82 23.60 -14.08
N GLY A 430 26.26 24.57 -13.28
CA GLY A 430 26.77 24.32 -11.91
C GLY A 430 25.86 23.48 -11.00
N PRO A 431 24.52 23.65 -11.02
CA PRO A 431 23.61 22.77 -10.28
C PRO A 431 23.63 21.31 -10.78
N VAL A 432 23.85 21.09 -12.08
CA VAL A 432 23.97 19.74 -12.66
C VAL A 432 25.31 19.11 -12.30
N ASP A 433 26.39 19.89 -12.23
CA ASP A 433 27.68 19.42 -11.71
C ASP A 433 27.57 18.98 -10.25
N SER A 434 26.92 19.81 -9.42
CA SER A 434 26.64 19.51 -8.02
C SER A 434 25.78 18.26 -7.86
N LEU A 435 24.78 18.09 -8.74
CA LEU A 435 23.94 16.90 -8.79
C LEU A 435 24.77 15.65 -9.13
N ASN A 436 25.65 15.73 -10.12
CA ASN A 436 26.50 14.61 -10.52
C ASN A 436 27.52 14.25 -9.43
N HIS A 437 28.11 15.24 -8.77
CA HIS A 437 28.97 15.02 -7.60
C HIS A 437 28.20 14.34 -6.46
N CYS A 438 26.98 14.82 -6.17
CA CYS A 438 26.12 14.22 -5.17
C CYS A 438 25.76 12.77 -5.52
N LEU A 439 25.47 12.44 -6.78
CA LEU A 439 25.23 11.06 -7.23
C LEU A 439 26.42 10.13 -6.94
N GLN A 440 27.64 10.60 -7.18
CA GLN A 440 28.85 9.83 -6.89
C GLN A 440 28.99 9.57 -5.39
N GLN A 441 28.75 10.60 -4.57
CA GLN A 441 28.75 10.46 -3.12
C GLN A 441 27.65 9.53 -2.62
N ILE A 442 26.42 9.64 -3.15
CA ILE A 442 25.31 8.73 -2.82
C ILE A 442 25.69 7.29 -3.16
N SER A 443 26.26 7.05 -4.34
CA SER A 443 26.69 5.72 -4.78
C SER A 443 27.75 5.13 -3.84
N ALA A 444 28.80 5.88 -3.52
CA ALA A 444 29.84 5.44 -2.60
C ALA A 444 29.31 5.22 -1.18
N TRP A 445 28.42 6.10 -0.70
CA TRP A 445 27.78 5.94 0.60
C TRP A 445 26.90 4.69 0.63
N MET A 446 26.07 4.46 -0.39
CA MET A 446 25.24 3.26 -0.49
C MET A 446 26.10 2.00 -0.45
N GLN A 447 27.21 1.97 -1.20
CA GLN A 447 28.16 0.85 -1.18
C GLN A 447 28.80 0.64 0.20
N ASN A 448 29.25 1.70 0.88
CA ASN A 448 29.77 1.61 2.26
C ASN A 448 28.74 1.04 3.25
N ASN A 449 27.45 1.17 2.94
CA ASN A 449 26.35 0.65 3.74
C ASN A 449 25.73 -0.62 3.10
N PHE A 450 26.47 -1.40 2.31
CA PHE A 450 26.00 -2.64 1.69
C PHE A 450 24.69 -2.52 0.89
N LEU A 451 24.43 -1.34 0.31
CA LEU A 451 23.34 -1.08 -0.61
C LEU A 451 23.89 -0.95 -2.03
N GLN A 452 23.24 -1.60 -2.99
CA GLN A 452 23.68 -1.59 -4.39
C GLN A 452 22.74 -0.72 -5.26
N PRO A 453 23.21 0.44 -5.74
CA PRO A 453 22.49 1.23 -6.72
C PRO A 453 22.23 0.42 -8.00
N ASN A 454 21.03 0.56 -8.56
CA ASN A 454 20.66 -0.05 -9.83
C ASN A 454 20.75 0.97 -10.96
N SER A 455 21.93 1.11 -11.56
CA SER A 455 22.18 2.02 -12.67
C SER A 455 21.26 1.76 -13.87
N ASN A 456 20.94 0.50 -14.16
CA ASN A 456 20.07 0.12 -15.30
C ASN A 456 18.61 0.54 -15.13
N LYS A 457 18.17 0.81 -13.90
CA LYS A 457 16.81 1.27 -13.61
C LYS A 457 16.76 2.73 -13.16
N THR A 458 17.91 3.39 -13.05
CA THR A 458 17.95 4.80 -12.72
C THR A 458 17.34 5.58 -13.89
N GLU A 459 16.28 6.34 -13.63
CA GLU A 459 15.59 7.12 -14.65
C GLU A 459 15.90 8.61 -14.46
N VAL A 460 16.17 9.32 -15.56
CA VAL A 460 16.44 10.77 -15.57
C VAL A 460 15.38 11.45 -16.44
N ILE A 461 14.83 12.57 -15.97
CA ILE A 461 13.89 13.38 -16.73
C ILE A 461 14.19 14.87 -16.55
N ILE A 462 13.97 15.64 -17.61
CA ILE A 462 14.15 17.09 -17.63
C ILE A 462 12.78 17.74 -17.85
N PHE A 463 12.43 18.70 -17.00
CA PHE A 463 11.19 19.45 -17.08
C PHE A 463 11.48 20.90 -17.50
N GLY A 464 10.64 21.43 -18.40
CA GLY A 464 10.73 22.82 -18.86
C GLY A 464 10.50 22.98 -20.37
N PRO A 465 10.70 24.19 -20.92
CA PRO A 465 10.52 24.46 -22.34
C PRO A 465 11.44 23.60 -23.22
N GLN A 466 10.90 23.06 -24.32
CA GLN A 466 11.59 22.10 -25.18
C GLN A 466 13.03 22.51 -25.57
N LYS A 467 13.23 23.74 -26.07
CA LYS A 467 14.57 24.22 -26.48
C LYS A 467 15.59 24.21 -25.33
N GLN A 468 15.16 24.56 -24.13
CA GLN A 468 16.03 24.55 -22.95
C GLN A 468 16.32 23.11 -22.51
N ARG A 469 15.33 22.21 -22.59
CA ARG A 469 15.51 20.78 -22.31
C ARG A 469 16.54 20.14 -23.23
N GLU A 470 16.51 20.46 -24.52
CA GLU A 470 17.49 19.95 -25.50
C GLU A 470 18.93 20.33 -25.13
N SER A 471 19.15 21.60 -24.76
CA SER A 471 20.47 22.08 -24.30
C SER A 471 20.96 21.35 -23.05
N VAL A 472 20.09 21.20 -22.03
CA VAL A 472 20.44 20.50 -20.78
C VAL A 472 20.64 19.00 -21.03
N SER A 473 19.88 18.41 -21.95
CA SER A 473 20.01 16.99 -22.33
C SER A 473 21.39 16.69 -22.92
N SER A 474 21.88 17.54 -23.83
CA SER A 474 23.22 17.39 -24.40
C SER A 474 24.31 17.41 -23.33
N TYR A 475 24.17 18.27 -22.31
CA TYR A 475 25.11 18.35 -21.21
C TYR A 475 25.04 17.11 -20.30
N LEU A 476 23.85 16.64 -19.94
CA LEU A 476 23.66 15.42 -19.16
C LEU A 476 24.23 14.18 -19.87
N HIS A 477 24.13 14.12 -21.19
CA HIS A 477 24.75 13.06 -21.98
C HIS A 477 26.28 13.03 -21.85
N SER A 478 26.95 14.19 -21.74
CA SER A 478 28.40 14.22 -21.47
C SER A 478 28.77 13.68 -20.08
N LEU A 479 27.81 13.65 -19.15
CA LEU A 479 27.95 13.06 -17.81
C LEU A 479 27.46 11.60 -17.75
N SER A 480 27.20 10.97 -18.90
CA SER A 480 26.63 9.60 -19.00
C SER A 480 25.24 9.43 -18.39
N LEU A 481 24.52 10.51 -18.14
CA LEU A 481 23.12 10.50 -17.73
C LEU A 481 22.25 10.57 -18.98
N LYS A 482 21.29 9.65 -19.12
CA LYS A 482 20.42 9.55 -20.31
C LYS A 482 18.99 9.97 -19.96
N PRO A 483 18.59 11.21 -20.29
CA PRO A 483 17.23 11.67 -20.05
C PRO A 483 16.21 10.91 -20.90
N SER A 484 15.01 10.74 -20.33
CA SER A 484 13.82 10.24 -21.00
C SER A 484 12.73 11.32 -20.98
N ASP A 485 11.86 11.34 -21.99
CA ASP A 485 10.70 12.24 -22.03
C ASP A 485 9.60 11.83 -21.05
N GLN A 486 9.63 10.58 -20.58
CA GLN A 486 8.65 10.04 -19.63
C GLN A 486 9.32 9.07 -18.66
N VAL A 487 8.96 9.17 -17.38
CA VAL A 487 9.46 8.28 -16.32
C VAL A 487 8.33 7.81 -15.43
N ARG A 488 8.50 6.67 -14.75
CA ARG A 488 7.49 6.16 -13.82
C ARG A 488 7.92 6.38 -12.38
N ASN A 489 7.32 7.37 -11.73
CA ASN A 489 7.60 7.75 -10.35
C ASN A 489 6.45 7.35 -9.41
N LEU A 490 6.71 6.45 -8.45
CA LEU A 490 5.74 5.96 -7.45
C LEU A 490 4.37 5.57 -8.05
N GLY A 491 4.38 4.93 -9.22
CA GLY A 491 3.18 4.47 -9.94
C GLY A 491 2.50 5.52 -10.83
N VAL A 492 2.99 6.76 -10.86
CA VAL A 492 2.54 7.83 -11.77
C VAL A 492 3.52 7.96 -12.93
N ILE A 493 3.00 8.20 -14.15
CA ILE A 493 3.84 8.44 -15.32
C ILE A 493 3.97 9.95 -15.48
N MET A 494 5.17 10.48 -15.35
CA MET A 494 5.46 11.91 -15.49
C MET A 494 6.07 12.14 -16.86
N ASP A 495 5.52 13.08 -17.62
CA ASP A 495 6.09 13.58 -18.87
C ASP A 495 6.81 14.91 -18.66
N SER A 496 7.77 15.23 -19.53
CA SER A 496 8.60 16.44 -19.44
C SER A 496 7.84 17.77 -19.40
N ASP A 497 6.57 17.79 -19.84
CA ASP A 497 5.71 18.98 -19.83
C ASP A 497 4.69 18.98 -18.66
N LEU A 498 4.70 17.94 -17.81
CA LEU A 498 3.79 17.71 -16.68
C LEU A 498 2.30 17.81 -17.06
N ASN A 499 1.94 17.33 -18.26
CA ASN A 499 0.55 17.30 -18.73
C ASN A 499 -0.19 16.01 -18.33
N PHE A 500 0.54 14.97 -17.90
CA PHE A 500 0.06 13.67 -17.44
C PHE A 500 -0.78 12.89 -18.46
N ASN A 501 -0.69 13.23 -19.76
CA ASN A 501 -1.50 12.58 -20.80
C ASN A 501 -1.23 11.06 -20.87
N SER A 502 0.04 10.65 -20.82
CA SER A 502 0.42 9.23 -20.83
C SER A 502 -0.08 8.48 -19.59
N HIS A 503 -0.02 9.13 -18.42
CA HIS A 503 -0.57 8.57 -17.19
C HIS A 503 -2.08 8.37 -17.30
N ILE A 504 -2.82 9.41 -17.70
CA ILE A 504 -4.27 9.36 -17.88
C ILE A 504 -4.67 8.27 -18.87
N LYS A 505 -3.97 8.12 -20.00
CA LYS A 505 -4.22 7.03 -20.96
C LYS A 505 -4.01 5.64 -20.36
N SER A 506 -2.95 5.48 -19.56
CA SER A 506 -2.64 4.22 -18.88
C SER A 506 -3.71 3.85 -17.84
N VAL A 507 -4.09 4.81 -16.99
CA VAL A 507 -5.17 4.66 -16.00
C VAL A 507 -6.50 4.35 -16.70
N THR A 508 -6.80 5.06 -17.79
CA THR A 508 -8.02 4.85 -18.58
C THR A 508 -8.11 3.44 -19.15
N SER A 509 -7.02 2.97 -19.77
CA SER A 509 -6.96 1.61 -20.33
C SER A 509 -7.12 0.54 -19.25
N ALA A 510 -6.43 0.69 -18.11
CA ALA A 510 -6.53 -0.24 -17.00
C ALA A 510 -7.93 -0.25 -16.37
N ALA A 511 -8.54 0.92 -16.19
CA ALA A 511 -9.88 1.05 -15.62
C ALA A 511 -10.95 0.43 -16.53
N PHE A 512 -10.89 0.67 -17.85
CA PHE A 512 -11.81 0.02 -18.80
C PHE A 512 -11.62 -1.49 -18.87
N TYR A 513 -10.40 -2.00 -18.76
CA TYR A 513 -10.14 -3.44 -18.67
C TYR A 513 -10.89 -4.06 -17.47
N HIS A 514 -10.76 -3.45 -16.28
CA HIS A 514 -11.48 -3.92 -15.10
C HIS A 514 -12.99 -3.73 -15.21
N LEU A 515 -13.44 -2.60 -15.74
CA LEU A 515 -14.87 -2.34 -15.97
C LEU A 515 -15.49 -3.38 -16.89
N LYS A 516 -14.80 -3.78 -17.98
CA LYS A 516 -15.25 -4.83 -18.89
C LYS A 516 -15.37 -6.18 -18.17
N ASN A 517 -14.42 -6.51 -17.30
CA ASN A 517 -14.45 -7.73 -16.51
C ASN A 517 -15.59 -7.73 -15.47
N ILE A 518 -15.83 -6.59 -14.81
CA ILE A 518 -16.96 -6.41 -13.90
C ILE A 518 -18.29 -6.50 -14.65
N ALA A 519 -18.39 -5.90 -15.84
CA ALA A 519 -19.59 -5.94 -16.66
C ALA A 519 -19.98 -7.36 -17.09
N LYS A 520 -19.03 -8.31 -17.19
CA LYS A 520 -19.33 -9.73 -17.46
C LYS A 520 -20.05 -10.42 -16.30
N ILE A 521 -19.78 -9.99 -15.07
CA ILE A 521 -20.32 -10.63 -13.84
C ILE A 521 -21.50 -9.86 -13.24
N LYS A 522 -21.88 -8.71 -13.81
CA LYS A 522 -22.97 -7.84 -13.30
C LYS A 522 -24.36 -8.50 -13.19
N ASN A 523 -24.57 -9.61 -13.89
CA ASN A 523 -25.83 -10.38 -13.84
C ASN A 523 -25.76 -11.56 -12.85
N ILE A 524 -24.66 -11.70 -12.13
CA ILE A 524 -24.34 -12.81 -11.22
C ILE A 524 -24.03 -12.26 -9.81
N VAL A 525 -24.09 -10.94 -9.64
CA VAL A 525 -23.70 -10.22 -8.44
C VAL A 525 -24.78 -9.17 -8.16
N SER A 526 -25.10 -8.96 -6.88
CA SER A 526 -26.10 -7.99 -6.46
C SER A 526 -25.67 -6.55 -6.84
N LYS A 527 -26.62 -5.61 -6.92
CA LYS A 527 -26.30 -4.20 -7.20
C LYS A 527 -25.37 -3.57 -6.15
N PRO A 528 -25.58 -3.77 -4.83
CA PRO A 528 -24.65 -3.27 -3.81
C PRO A 528 -23.23 -3.84 -3.96
N ASP A 529 -23.10 -5.14 -4.19
CA ASP A 529 -21.78 -5.77 -4.39
C ASP A 529 -21.10 -5.26 -5.66
N LEU A 530 -21.88 -5.03 -6.72
CA LEU A 530 -21.38 -4.46 -7.97
C LEU A 530 -20.80 -3.05 -7.74
N GLU A 531 -21.45 -2.24 -6.91
CA GLU A 531 -20.95 -0.92 -6.49
C GLU A 531 -19.63 -1.04 -5.72
N ILE A 532 -19.52 -1.98 -4.77
CA ILE A 532 -18.26 -2.29 -4.06
C ILE A 532 -17.14 -2.61 -5.05
N LEU A 533 -17.40 -3.46 -6.05
CA LEU A 533 -16.43 -3.81 -7.08
C LEU A 533 -16.06 -2.60 -7.96
N LEU A 534 -17.02 -1.76 -8.34
CA LEU A 534 -16.72 -0.56 -9.11
C LEU A 534 -15.88 0.44 -8.31
N HIS A 535 -16.13 0.60 -7.02
CA HIS A 535 -15.28 1.44 -6.18
C HIS A 535 -13.87 0.85 -6.01
N ALA A 536 -13.78 -0.44 -5.70
CA ALA A 536 -12.51 -1.10 -5.44
C ALA A 536 -11.60 -1.19 -6.68
N PHE A 537 -12.15 -1.29 -7.88
CA PHE A 537 -11.36 -1.48 -9.11
C PHE A 537 -11.35 -0.28 -10.05
N VAL A 538 -12.36 0.58 -10.03
CA VAL A 538 -12.43 1.73 -10.93
C VAL A 538 -12.17 3.02 -10.15
N SER A 539 -12.98 3.32 -9.13
CA SER A 539 -12.84 4.58 -8.37
C SER A 539 -11.47 4.70 -7.69
N SER A 540 -10.97 3.62 -7.09
CA SER A 540 -9.64 3.59 -6.45
C SER A 540 -8.50 3.96 -7.41
N ARG A 541 -8.62 3.63 -8.70
CA ARG A 541 -7.65 3.99 -9.73
C ARG A 541 -7.77 5.44 -10.17
N LEU A 542 -9.00 5.96 -10.24
CA LEU A 542 -9.27 7.36 -10.54
C LEU A 542 -8.81 8.29 -9.41
N ASP A 543 -8.81 7.80 -8.17
CA ASP A 543 -8.43 8.58 -6.99
C ASP A 543 -6.96 8.41 -6.59
N TYR A 544 -6.22 7.49 -7.20
CA TYR A 544 -4.80 7.29 -6.89
C TYR A 544 -3.98 8.49 -7.38
N CYS A 545 -3.34 9.21 -6.45
CA CYS A 545 -2.52 10.40 -6.72
C CYS A 545 -3.22 11.48 -7.56
N ASN A 546 -4.56 11.58 -7.50
CA ASN A 546 -5.30 12.51 -8.33
C ASN A 546 -5.12 13.98 -7.90
N GLY A 547 -4.57 14.24 -6.72
CA GLY A 547 -4.12 15.58 -6.31
C GLY A 547 -3.05 16.17 -7.23
N LEU A 548 -2.31 15.35 -7.97
CA LEU A 548 -1.35 15.83 -9.00
C LEU A 548 -2.02 16.42 -10.23
N LEU A 549 -3.32 16.11 -10.42
CA LEU A 549 -4.10 16.52 -11.58
C LEU A 549 -4.75 17.89 -11.38
N THR A 550 -4.50 18.56 -10.26
CA THR A 550 -4.93 19.94 -10.01
C THR A 550 -4.38 20.88 -11.09
N GLY A 551 -5.24 21.76 -11.62
CA GLY A 551 -4.84 22.73 -12.65
C GLY A 551 -4.69 22.17 -14.06
N LEU A 552 -4.87 20.85 -14.28
CA LEU A 552 -4.84 20.27 -15.62
C LEU A 552 -5.99 20.75 -16.52
N SER A 553 -5.78 20.64 -17.83
CA SER A 553 -6.75 21.06 -18.83
C SER A 553 -8.04 20.22 -18.79
N LYS A 554 -9.18 20.85 -19.10
CA LYS A 554 -10.49 20.18 -19.16
C LYS A 554 -10.48 18.94 -20.08
N PRO A 555 -9.85 18.94 -21.27
CA PRO A 555 -9.77 17.76 -22.12
C PRO A 555 -9.06 16.56 -21.48
N ALA A 556 -8.00 16.79 -20.70
CA ALA A 556 -7.27 15.74 -20.00
C ALA A 556 -8.17 15.07 -18.95
N VAL A 557 -8.84 15.88 -18.11
CA VAL A 557 -9.74 15.38 -17.06
C VAL A 557 -11.00 14.71 -17.63
N LYS A 558 -11.48 15.15 -18.80
CA LYS A 558 -12.67 14.57 -19.46
C LYS A 558 -12.51 13.08 -19.77
N GLN A 559 -11.30 12.61 -20.07
CA GLN A 559 -11.05 11.19 -20.28
C GLN A 559 -11.33 10.37 -19.02
N LEU A 560 -10.88 10.85 -17.86
CA LEU A 560 -11.16 10.22 -16.57
C LEU A 560 -12.65 10.26 -16.23
N GLN A 561 -13.34 11.36 -16.54
CA GLN A 561 -14.79 11.47 -16.37
C GLN A 561 -15.55 10.42 -17.19
N SER A 562 -15.10 10.12 -18.40
CA SER A 562 -15.74 9.11 -19.26
C SER A 562 -15.77 7.72 -18.62
N ILE A 563 -14.74 7.37 -17.85
CA ILE A 563 -14.63 6.09 -17.12
C ILE A 563 -15.67 6.05 -16.00
N GLN A 564 -15.78 7.12 -15.22
CA GLN A 564 -16.77 7.23 -14.15
C GLN A 564 -18.20 7.14 -14.72
N ASN A 565 -18.44 7.80 -15.84
CA ASN A 565 -19.72 7.77 -16.55
C ASN A 565 -20.06 6.34 -16.99
N ALA A 566 -19.10 5.63 -17.58
CA ALA A 566 -19.27 4.24 -17.98
C ALA A 566 -19.51 3.31 -16.78
N ALA A 567 -18.79 3.52 -15.67
CA ALA A 567 -18.99 2.78 -14.42
C ALA A 567 -20.40 2.99 -13.85
N ALA A 568 -20.87 4.23 -13.79
CA ALA A 568 -22.22 4.55 -13.36
C ALA A 568 -23.26 3.86 -14.25
N GLY A 569 -23.10 3.94 -15.58
CA GLY A 569 -23.98 3.28 -16.52
C GLY A 569 -24.01 1.75 -16.38
N VAL A 570 -22.88 1.11 -16.05
CA VAL A 570 -22.83 -0.33 -15.76
C VAL A 570 -23.61 -0.67 -14.48
N LEU A 571 -23.48 0.15 -13.44
CA LEU A 571 -24.17 -0.06 -12.15
C LEU A 571 -25.68 0.10 -12.26
N THR A 572 -26.14 1.14 -12.96
CA THR A 572 -27.56 1.49 -13.07
C THR A 572 -28.24 0.90 -14.30
N ARG A 573 -27.48 0.21 -15.16
CA ARG A 573 -27.96 -0.35 -16.44
C ARG A 573 -28.57 0.73 -17.35
N THR A 574 -28.03 1.94 -17.27
CA THR A 574 -28.42 3.08 -18.09
C THR A 574 -28.13 2.80 -19.57
N ARG A 575 -29.01 3.25 -20.48
CA ARG A 575 -28.80 3.04 -21.91
C ARG A 575 -27.66 3.93 -22.40
N LYS A 576 -27.01 3.52 -23.49
CA LYS A 576 -25.80 4.17 -24.01
C LYS A 576 -25.96 5.68 -24.28
N TYR A 577 -27.16 6.12 -24.66
CA TYR A 577 -27.44 7.49 -25.07
C TYR A 577 -28.17 8.31 -24.00
N ASP A 578 -28.50 7.73 -22.85
CA ASP A 578 -29.16 8.47 -21.78
C ASP A 578 -28.17 9.45 -21.13
N HIS A 579 -28.68 10.60 -20.69
CA HIS A 579 -27.87 11.56 -19.95
C HIS A 579 -27.36 10.94 -18.64
N ILE A 580 -26.04 11.04 -18.42
CA ILE A 580 -25.39 10.43 -17.25
C ILE A 580 -25.43 11.33 -16.01
N SER A 581 -25.59 12.65 -16.16
CA SER A 581 -25.62 13.58 -15.02
C SER A 581 -26.72 13.27 -13.99
N PRO A 582 -27.98 12.95 -14.37
CA PRO A 582 -28.99 12.46 -13.44
C PRO A 582 -28.58 11.19 -12.70
N VAL A 583 -27.88 10.27 -13.37
CA VAL A 583 -27.40 9.02 -12.79
C VAL A 583 -26.35 9.29 -11.72
N LEU A 584 -25.33 10.09 -12.02
CA LEU A 584 -24.30 10.48 -11.04
C LEU A 584 -24.90 11.18 -9.82
N ARG A 585 -25.92 12.03 -10.02
CA ARG A 585 -26.68 12.66 -8.93
C ARG A 585 -27.39 11.63 -8.06
N SER A 586 -28.12 10.68 -8.66
CA SER A 586 -28.82 9.62 -7.91
C SER A 586 -27.86 8.74 -7.10
N LEU A 587 -26.64 8.53 -7.60
CA LEU A 587 -25.60 7.76 -6.93
C LEU A 587 -24.79 8.59 -5.91
N HIS A 588 -24.99 9.90 -5.84
CA HIS A 588 -24.17 10.82 -5.05
C HIS A 588 -22.67 10.73 -5.40
N TRP A 589 -22.36 10.44 -6.66
CA TRP A 589 -20.99 10.34 -7.16
C TRP A 589 -20.51 11.71 -7.62
N LEU A 590 -19.53 12.27 -6.91
CA LEU A 590 -18.85 13.50 -7.33
C LEU A 590 -18.19 13.30 -8.70
N PRO A 591 -18.39 14.22 -9.67
CA PRO A 591 -17.65 14.16 -10.93
C PRO A 591 -16.14 14.31 -10.69
N VAL A 592 -15.32 13.78 -11.61
CA VAL A 592 -13.87 13.70 -11.47
C VAL A 592 -13.20 15.06 -11.20
N PRO A 593 -13.54 16.17 -11.88
CA PRO A 593 -12.99 17.49 -11.54
C PRO A 593 -13.21 17.85 -10.06
N GLN A 594 -14.44 17.68 -9.55
CA GLN A 594 -14.76 17.96 -8.15
C GLN A 594 -14.08 16.96 -7.19
N ARG A 595 -13.77 15.73 -7.61
CA ARG A 595 -12.98 14.78 -6.80
C ARG A 595 -11.54 15.24 -6.63
N ILE A 596 -10.95 15.84 -7.66
CA ILE A 596 -9.59 16.42 -7.61
C ILE A 596 -9.59 17.59 -6.62
N ASP A 597 -10.53 18.52 -6.75
CA ASP A 597 -10.67 19.66 -5.84
C ASP A 597 -10.93 19.20 -4.40
N PHE A 598 -11.80 18.19 -4.23
CA PHE A 598 -12.10 17.59 -2.94
C PHE A 598 -10.84 17.05 -2.27
N LYS A 599 -9.96 16.38 -3.03
CA LYS A 599 -8.72 15.80 -2.52
C LYS A 599 -7.70 16.87 -2.15
N ALA A 600 -7.53 17.90 -2.98
CA ALA A 600 -6.68 19.05 -2.67
C ALA A 600 -7.14 19.76 -1.39
N ALA A 601 -8.44 20.07 -1.27
CA ALA A 601 -9.00 20.69 -0.07
C ALA A 601 -8.91 19.81 1.18
N LEU A 602 -9.08 18.49 1.03
CA LEU A 602 -8.90 17.53 2.13
C LEU A 602 -7.44 17.49 2.59
N LEU A 603 -6.48 17.57 1.66
CA LEU A 603 -5.06 17.61 2.01
C LEU A 603 -4.74 18.91 2.78
N VAL A 604 -5.27 20.06 2.34
CA VAL A 604 -5.15 21.33 3.08
C VAL A 604 -5.72 21.20 4.51
N SER A 605 -6.95 20.70 4.65
CA SER A 605 -7.56 20.48 5.98
C SER A 605 -6.71 19.58 6.86
N LYS A 606 -6.15 18.49 6.31
CA LYS A 606 -5.25 17.60 7.04
C LYS A 606 -3.98 18.30 7.49
N SER A 607 -3.36 19.11 6.64
CA SER A 607 -2.16 19.89 6.99
C SER A 607 -2.43 20.85 8.13
N LEU A 608 -3.54 21.60 8.08
CA LEU A 608 -3.92 22.54 9.13
C LEU A 608 -4.22 21.87 10.50
N HIS A 609 -4.56 20.57 10.50
CA HIS A 609 -4.80 19.78 11.72
C HIS A 609 -3.62 18.85 12.09
N GLY A 610 -2.41 19.06 11.53
CA GLY A 610 -1.23 18.25 11.84
C GLY A 610 -1.31 16.78 11.39
N ARG A 611 -2.17 16.48 10.40
CA ARG A 611 -2.40 15.12 9.85
C ARG A 611 -1.86 14.96 8.43
N ALA A 612 -0.89 15.76 8.05
CA ALA A 612 -0.15 15.68 6.79
C ALA A 612 1.36 15.87 7.05
N PRO A 613 2.23 15.55 6.08
CA PRO A 613 3.66 15.76 6.21
C PRO A 613 3.98 17.24 6.42
N LYS A 614 5.06 17.50 7.16
CA LYS A 614 5.55 18.87 7.38
C LYS A 614 5.91 19.55 6.05
N SER A 615 6.51 18.82 5.12
CA SER A 615 6.82 19.31 3.76
C SER A 615 5.60 19.80 2.97
N ILE A 616 4.39 19.28 3.24
CA ILE A 616 3.14 19.79 2.66
C ILE A 616 2.59 20.98 3.44
N SER A 617 2.65 20.89 4.77
CA SER A 617 2.12 21.92 5.66
C SER A 617 2.87 23.24 5.51
N ASP A 618 4.19 23.19 5.37
CA ASP A 618 5.06 24.36 5.19
C ASP A 618 4.79 25.12 3.88
N MET A 619 4.17 24.49 2.88
CA MET A 619 3.74 25.17 1.65
C MET A 619 2.51 26.04 1.86
N LEU A 620 1.67 25.75 2.87
CA LEU A 620 0.37 26.38 3.08
C LEU A 620 0.49 27.49 4.13
N VAL A 621 0.62 28.73 3.67
CA VAL A 621 0.79 29.89 4.55
C VAL A 621 -0.57 30.49 4.94
N PRO A 622 -0.89 30.65 6.23
CA PRO A 622 -2.09 31.36 6.67
C PRO A 622 -2.13 32.80 6.14
N TYR A 623 -3.31 33.29 5.77
CA TYR A 623 -3.49 34.66 5.36
C TYR A 623 -3.61 35.59 6.57
N GLU A 624 -2.62 36.46 6.75
CA GLU A 624 -2.62 37.50 7.77
C GLU A 624 -2.70 38.88 7.11
N PRO A 625 -3.87 39.57 7.17
CA PRO A 625 -4.00 40.90 6.62
C PRO A 625 -3.28 41.93 7.52
N SER A 626 -2.68 42.96 6.91
CA SER A 626 -1.97 44.04 7.63
C SER A 626 -2.87 44.89 8.54
N ARG A 627 -4.19 44.80 8.36
CA ARG A 627 -5.22 45.44 9.19
C ARG A 627 -6.36 44.47 9.42
N THR A 628 -7.08 44.61 10.53
CA THR A 628 -8.25 43.78 10.84
C THR A 628 -9.36 44.04 9.82
N LEU A 629 -9.66 43.05 8.99
CA LEU A 629 -10.70 43.07 7.98
C LEU A 629 -11.83 42.10 8.39
N ARG A 630 -12.99 42.19 7.74
CA ARG A 630 -14.07 41.17 7.91
C ARG A 630 -13.60 39.75 7.56
N THR A 631 -12.52 39.61 6.79
CA THR A 631 -11.90 38.33 6.42
C THR A 631 -10.85 37.85 7.42
N SER A 632 -10.44 38.68 8.38
CA SER A 632 -9.52 38.28 9.47
C SER A 632 -10.15 37.18 10.32
N GLY A 633 -9.42 36.09 10.57
CA GLY A 633 -9.90 34.97 11.39
C GLY A 633 -10.77 33.94 10.65
N THR A 634 -11.04 34.12 9.35
CA THR A 634 -11.89 33.19 8.55
C THR A 634 -11.14 31.94 8.02
N GLY A 635 -9.90 31.74 8.45
CA GLY A 635 -9.06 30.58 8.11
C GLY A 635 -8.63 30.53 6.64
N LEU A 636 -8.40 31.67 6.01
CA LEU A 636 -7.92 31.76 4.62
C LEU A 636 -6.41 31.48 4.51
N LEU A 637 -5.98 31.08 3.32
CA LEU A 637 -4.58 30.89 2.97
C LEU A 637 -4.08 32.00 2.05
N LEU A 638 -2.80 32.33 2.14
CA LEU A 638 -2.13 33.20 1.19
C LEU A 638 -2.05 32.50 -0.17
N ILE A 639 -2.55 33.17 -1.22
CA ILE A 639 -2.39 32.70 -2.60
C ILE A 639 -1.11 33.33 -3.16
N PRO A 640 -0.07 32.53 -3.48
CA PRO A 640 1.16 33.06 -4.05
C PRO A 640 0.92 33.69 -5.42
N ARG A 641 1.78 34.62 -5.83
CA ARG A 641 1.78 35.14 -7.21
C ARG A 641 2.47 34.14 -8.12
N VAL A 642 1.87 33.88 -9.28
CA VAL A 642 2.39 32.98 -10.32
C VAL A 642 2.25 33.65 -11.68
N ARG A 643 3.12 33.29 -12.63
CA ARG A 643 3.23 33.95 -13.95
C ARG A 643 2.67 33.13 -15.10
N THR A 644 2.60 31.81 -14.93
CA THR A 644 2.32 30.85 -15.99
C THR A 644 1.21 29.87 -15.57
N LYS A 645 0.67 29.14 -16.56
CA LYS A 645 -0.24 28.01 -16.34
C LYS A 645 0.37 26.90 -15.47
N GLN A 646 1.69 26.71 -15.53
CA GLN A 646 2.40 25.73 -14.72
C GLN A 646 2.39 26.16 -13.25
N GLY A 647 2.67 27.43 -12.97
CA GLY A 647 2.54 28.02 -11.63
C GLY A 647 1.11 27.96 -11.10
N GLU A 648 0.10 28.26 -11.91
CA GLU A 648 -1.33 28.09 -11.51
C GLU A 648 -1.68 26.63 -11.16
N SER A 649 -0.96 25.67 -11.73
CA SER A 649 -1.15 24.24 -11.48
C SER A 649 -0.30 23.71 -10.31
N ALA A 650 0.61 24.52 -9.76
CA ALA A 650 1.37 24.18 -8.57
C ALA A 650 0.41 23.98 -7.39
N PHE A 651 0.70 23.00 -6.53
CA PHE A 651 -0.17 22.67 -5.41
C PHE A 651 -0.35 23.87 -4.47
N GLN A 652 0.73 24.58 -4.18
CA GLN A 652 0.71 25.74 -3.29
C GLN A 652 -0.27 26.84 -3.75
N TYR A 653 -0.35 27.10 -5.06
CA TYR A 653 -1.30 28.04 -5.63
C TYR A 653 -2.72 27.44 -5.70
N SER A 654 -2.85 26.30 -6.37
CA SER A 654 -4.16 25.71 -6.69
C SER A 654 -4.92 25.29 -5.44
N ALA A 655 -4.25 24.67 -4.46
CA ALA A 655 -4.87 24.24 -3.21
C ALA A 655 -5.32 25.44 -2.35
N ALA A 656 -4.52 26.51 -2.27
CA ALA A 656 -4.91 27.74 -1.57
C ALA A 656 -6.14 28.40 -2.22
N LYS A 657 -6.17 28.46 -3.56
CA LYS A 657 -7.31 28.98 -4.32
C LYS A 657 -8.58 28.15 -4.09
N ILE A 658 -8.47 26.83 -4.16
CA ILE A 658 -9.59 25.91 -3.88
C ILE A 658 -10.08 26.11 -2.45
N TRP A 659 -9.18 26.13 -1.47
CA TRP A 659 -9.51 26.30 -0.05
C TRP A 659 -10.23 27.63 0.24
N ASN A 660 -9.74 28.72 -0.35
CA ASN A 660 -10.31 30.04 -0.18
C ASN A 660 -11.69 30.18 -0.85
N SER A 661 -12.00 29.36 -1.87
CA SER A 661 -13.32 29.30 -2.49
C SER A 661 -14.39 28.61 -1.64
N LEU A 662 -14.00 27.88 -0.59
CA LEU A 662 -14.94 27.17 0.27
C LEU A 662 -15.76 28.15 1.13
N PRO A 663 -16.97 27.79 1.57
CA PRO A 663 -17.67 28.53 2.60
C PRO A 663 -16.96 28.42 3.94
N GLU A 664 -17.07 29.47 4.77
CA GLU A 664 -16.46 29.51 6.09
C GLU A 664 -16.91 28.35 7.00
N GLY A 665 -18.22 28.02 6.99
CA GLY A 665 -18.74 26.89 7.75
C GLY A 665 -18.18 25.52 7.34
N VAL A 666 -17.65 25.38 6.11
CA VAL A 666 -16.92 24.18 5.69
C VAL A 666 -15.49 24.23 6.25
N ARG A 667 -14.80 25.37 6.11
CA ARG A 667 -13.41 25.56 6.59
C ARG A 667 -13.27 25.39 8.11
N GLN A 668 -14.19 25.94 8.89
CA GLN A 668 -14.19 25.89 10.36
C GLN A 668 -14.66 24.56 10.96
N ALA A 669 -14.68 23.48 10.18
CA ALA A 669 -14.99 22.16 10.72
C ALA A 669 -13.91 21.72 11.72
N SER A 670 -14.33 21.35 12.94
CA SER A 670 -13.42 21.00 14.05
C SER A 670 -12.65 19.69 13.87
N THR A 671 -13.10 18.82 12.96
CA THR A 671 -12.44 17.55 12.68
C THR A 671 -12.37 17.29 11.18
N VAL A 672 -11.34 16.56 10.75
CA VAL A 672 -11.19 16.11 9.36
C VAL A 672 -12.41 15.30 8.89
N PHE A 673 -13.06 14.56 9.79
CA PHE A 673 -14.28 13.81 9.47
C PHE A 673 -15.45 14.74 9.13
N MET A 674 -15.71 15.74 9.99
CA MET A 674 -16.74 16.75 9.75
C MET A 674 -16.43 17.59 8.50
N PHE A 675 -15.16 17.96 8.31
CA PHE A 675 -14.71 18.68 7.13
C PHE A 675 -15.02 17.89 5.86
N LYS A 676 -14.63 16.60 5.81
CA LYS A 676 -14.88 15.71 4.68
C LYS A 676 -16.36 15.59 4.34
N SER A 677 -17.20 15.46 5.37
CA SER A 677 -18.65 15.44 5.23
C SER A 677 -19.17 16.73 4.62
N ARG A 678 -18.87 17.89 5.22
CA ARG A 678 -19.34 19.21 4.76
C ARG A 678 -18.84 19.54 3.35
N LEU A 679 -17.57 19.21 3.06
CA LEU A 679 -16.97 19.41 1.75
C LEU A 679 -17.66 18.60 0.67
N LYS A 680 -18.00 17.31 0.93
CA LYS A 680 -18.72 16.48 -0.06
C LYS A 680 -20.09 17.10 -0.39
N HIS A 681 -20.82 17.55 0.63
CA HIS A 681 -22.10 18.22 0.43
C HIS A 681 -21.95 19.51 -0.37
N PHE A 682 -20.95 20.34 -0.05
CA PHE A 682 -20.66 21.56 -0.80
C PHE A 682 -20.32 21.26 -2.27
N CYS A 683 -19.41 20.33 -2.55
CA CYS A 683 -19.04 19.98 -3.92
C CYS A 683 -20.22 19.40 -4.72
N LEU A 684 -21.08 18.58 -4.09
CA LEU A 684 -22.32 18.11 -4.71
C LEU A 684 -23.30 19.25 -4.95
N ALA A 685 -23.48 20.14 -3.98
CA ALA A 685 -24.36 21.30 -4.10
C ALA A 685 -23.92 22.22 -5.24
N VAL A 686 -22.63 22.57 -5.33
CA VAL A 686 -22.06 23.38 -6.43
C VAL A 686 -22.34 22.72 -7.79
N TYR A 687 -22.16 21.40 -7.88
CA TYR A 687 -22.49 20.65 -9.10
C TYR A 687 -23.99 20.61 -9.40
N MET A 688 -24.84 20.59 -8.37
CA MET A 688 -26.30 20.55 -8.50
C MET A 688 -26.93 21.93 -8.75
N THR A 689 -26.29 23.03 -8.31
CA THR A 689 -26.80 24.40 -8.45
C THR A 689 -26.75 24.96 -9.87
N GLU A 690 -26.23 24.22 -10.85
CA GLU A 690 -26.59 24.45 -12.26
C GLU A 690 -28.08 24.12 -12.56
N ARG A 691 -28.88 23.63 -11.61
CA ARG A 691 -30.35 23.85 -11.46
C ARG A 691 -30.89 23.20 -10.17
N SER A 692 -31.25 24.06 -9.21
CA SER A 692 -32.23 23.89 -8.11
C SER A 692 -31.92 22.93 -6.93
N TYR A 693 -32.07 23.47 -5.71
CA TYR A 693 -31.98 22.82 -4.39
C TYR A 693 -33.30 22.16 -3.95
N LEU A 694 -33.25 21.02 -3.24
CA LEU A 694 -33.48 20.85 -1.77
C LEU A 694 -33.70 19.36 -1.39
N HIS A 695 -33.25 19.02 -0.18
CA HIS A 695 -33.37 17.77 0.59
C HIS A 695 -32.48 16.57 0.20
N PHE A 696 -31.56 16.22 1.11
CA PHE A 696 -30.83 14.95 1.10
C PHE A 696 -30.68 14.37 2.52
N SER A 697 -30.96 13.08 2.64
CA SER A 697 -30.82 12.28 3.85
C SER A 697 -29.39 11.76 4.05
N PHE A 698 -28.96 11.72 5.30
CA PHE A 698 -27.72 11.11 5.79
C PHE A 698 -27.70 9.60 5.53
N LEU A 699 -27.13 9.10 4.41
CA LEU A 699 -26.64 7.70 4.30
C LEU A 699 -25.93 7.46 2.96
N SER A 700 -24.63 7.81 2.88
CA SER A 700 -23.63 7.16 2.00
C SER A 700 -22.22 7.62 2.38
N PHE A 701 -21.80 7.26 3.59
CA PHE A 701 -20.52 7.62 4.21
C PHE A 701 -19.54 6.45 4.22
N LEU A 702 -19.23 5.82 3.07
CA LEU A 702 -18.29 4.68 3.09
C LEU A 702 -17.28 4.59 1.93
N TYR A 703 -17.27 5.48 0.94
CA TYR A 703 -16.39 5.30 -0.26
C TYR A 703 -15.57 6.51 -0.72
N PHE A 704 -15.22 7.42 0.19
CA PHE A 704 -14.14 8.38 -0.02
C PHE A 704 -13.27 8.44 1.21
#